data_AF-A0A0Q5UBC2-F1
#
_entry.id   AF-A0A0Q5UBC2-F1
#
_cell.length_a   1.000
_cell.length_b   1.000
_cell.length_c   1.000
_cell.angle_alpha   90.00
_cell.angle_beta   90.00
_cell.angle_gamma   90.00
#
_symmetry.space_group_name_H-M   'P 1'
#
loop_
_entity.id
_entity.type
_entity.pdbx_description
1 polymer ?
#
loop_
_entity_poly.entity_id
_entity_poly.type
_entity_poly.pdbx_seq_one_letter_code
_entity_poly.pdbx_strand_id
1 'polypeptide(L)'
;MTLHEAIETVLRENKRPLTTKAIASLINIQGYYQRNDSQPVEPRQVLARVRNYPSTFEQINDQIILVEDQIWKNLLFNYSYLVNTLRGVHGASDVQFILAVLLFFKRQYDIENQNIDQNLSIWDNVLVKQEMLLPDGRELIDALNSFDGRYVSLEGVFKECGRFLSQLDYRRKTEISIAINNIDTRDLDERAFADAFEYFLSITAKGYVNSDFAPTPYSLRELMISLLEPESGKSLFDPVAGTGGLLIQANYYSQGIDLVTSGTEINMRVAQLGNMNLILHGIQDAVIRSGDSFQEVDSGNRYDYIVADLPSSGVINSFEHELLFNKYLLAPPRSGRNFGSLVLLILSKLKDTGKAVITVSEGFLMKKGKEKEIRDILIYQDAIESVISLPYGTLRPYTDAKASLLIINKNKEADYRNRIRFITANVADHDSKTVYLNNDDIIAAYKSDVIFAKDSQILDISELRQDSNLSAEGYDEQYILANLMIKEGSGKILSELVSIRGGIQPQKTDIDPTGDYPLIKIENLSRDILETDLSDNISSKVYFAQKYARALISEKCLLVARIGENLKATIFVPTDKNRSVLIHTGVYAFLPLDKKDSIDLEYLYYQLYSSFVVEQVKKRKLGAVMPYISIASLKQIVIPYVDRQTQKSFIESQKANLIAEEKNRANAVLKSLGSKDELRQSELEIIKTLTHQLRPTFMGINSISSRIMRVIEKEKLDDRMEFNDEDQQIEIDPEIAVFTQKPENFPLGKLVKKLMADSEHLSDILGTVEKVMNFKLSVEDLTETDLLKLLREYKNEKEIAINHKYEIIVKGEDVVSLINKPAFKELLDQLLQNAEDHGFTDFITGKKYRVQFIVRYNRNRDVISIEYSNNGAPYELQQKDFITAFDKGRHSKGSGIGGNYINRIVEAHGGQILVAENNSKGFSLIIELPTQQKTYE
;
A
#
# COMPACT_ATOMS: atom_id res chain seq x y z
N MET A 1 -13.02 -22.66 -24.51
CA MET A 1 -12.12 -23.65 -25.16
C MET A 1 -11.42 -24.45 -24.08
N THR A 2 -10.71 -25.53 -24.41
CA THR A 2 -9.70 -26.12 -23.52
C THR A 2 -8.41 -25.27 -23.54
N LEU A 3 -7.51 -25.45 -22.57
CA LEU A 3 -6.27 -24.64 -22.54
C LEU A 3 -5.39 -24.85 -23.78
N HIS A 4 -5.33 -26.06 -24.35
CA HIS A 4 -4.51 -26.27 -25.55
C HIS A 4 -5.15 -25.65 -26.79
N GLU A 5 -6.47 -25.76 -26.96
CA GLU A 5 -7.21 -25.03 -28.02
C GLU A 5 -7.03 -23.51 -27.89
N ALA A 6 -7.03 -22.98 -26.66
CA ALA A 6 -6.80 -21.55 -26.43
C ALA A 6 -5.37 -21.13 -26.79
N ILE A 7 -4.35 -21.94 -26.43
CA ILE A 7 -2.95 -21.71 -26.84
C ILE A 7 -2.82 -21.73 -28.37
N GLU A 8 -3.42 -22.72 -29.02
CA GLU A 8 -3.42 -22.83 -30.49
C GLU A 8 -4.11 -21.63 -31.14
N THR A 9 -5.28 -21.22 -30.64
CA THR A 9 -6.02 -20.05 -31.13
C THR A 9 -5.17 -18.78 -31.02
N VAL A 10 -4.55 -18.54 -29.87
CA VAL A 10 -3.66 -17.38 -29.68
C VAL A 10 -2.49 -17.39 -30.68
N LEU A 11 -1.84 -18.54 -30.89
CA LEU A 11 -0.75 -18.65 -31.86
C LEU A 11 -1.22 -18.44 -33.31
N ARG A 12 -2.39 -18.97 -33.68
CA ARG A 12 -2.98 -18.79 -35.02
C ARG A 12 -3.41 -17.35 -35.28
N GLU A 13 -4.03 -16.68 -34.31
CA GLU A 13 -4.46 -15.28 -34.43
C GLU A 13 -3.28 -14.32 -34.54
N ASN A 14 -2.22 -14.56 -33.76
CA ASN A 14 -1.04 -13.71 -33.76
C ASN A 14 -0.07 -14.02 -34.91
N LYS A 15 -0.24 -15.15 -35.61
CA LYS A 15 0.58 -15.60 -36.76
C LYS A 15 2.09 -15.54 -36.52
N ARG A 16 2.51 -15.72 -35.26
CA ARG A 16 3.93 -15.68 -34.85
C ARG A 16 4.18 -16.52 -33.60
N PRO A 17 5.43 -16.94 -33.37
CA PRO A 17 5.85 -17.58 -32.13
C PRO A 17 5.69 -16.62 -30.95
N LEU A 18 5.22 -17.16 -29.81
CA LEU A 18 4.97 -16.37 -28.60
C LEU A 18 5.56 -17.05 -27.36
N THR A 19 6.04 -16.23 -26.41
CA THR A 19 6.48 -16.77 -25.12
C THR A 19 5.31 -17.35 -24.35
N THR A 20 5.58 -18.33 -23.48
CA THR A 20 4.57 -18.91 -22.58
C THR A 20 3.84 -17.86 -21.75
N LYS A 21 4.53 -16.77 -21.43
CA LYS A 21 3.99 -15.61 -20.70
C LYS A 21 3.03 -14.77 -21.53
N ALA A 22 3.42 -14.45 -22.77
CA ALA A 22 2.57 -13.72 -23.71
C ALA A 22 1.28 -14.50 -24.01
N ILE A 23 1.40 -15.81 -24.23
CA ILE A 23 0.25 -16.68 -24.47
C ILE A 23 -0.69 -16.70 -23.26
N ALA A 24 -0.17 -16.87 -22.05
CA ALA A 24 -0.98 -16.86 -20.84
C ALA A 24 -1.78 -15.55 -20.68
N SER A 25 -1.12 -14.40 -20.90
CA SER A 25 -1.76 -13.09 -20.80
C SER A 25 -2.83 -12.89 -21.87
N LEU A 26 -2.55 -13.22 -23.14
CA LEU A 26 -3.54 -13.13 -24.22
C LEU A 26 -4.77 -14.02 -23.97
N ILE A 27 -4.56 -15.25 -23.49
CA ILE A 27 -5.67 -16.15 -23.11
C ILE A 27 -6.53 -15.53 -22.02
N ASN A 28 -5.92 -14.88 -21.01
CA ASN A 28 -6.63 -14.26 -19.91
C ASN A 28 -7.40 -13.01 -20.36
N ILE A 29 -6.79 -12.14 -21.17
CA ILE A 29 -7.39 -10.90 -21.70
C ILE A 29 -8.58 -11.23 -22.61
N GLN A 30 -8.39 -12.14 -23.56
CA GLN A 30 -9.42 -12.50 -24.55
C GLN A 30 -10.47 -13.47 -23.98
N GLY A 31 -10.26 -14.02 -22.78
CA GLY A 31 -11.19 -14.93 -22.13
C GLY A 31 -11.35 -16.29 -22.82
N TYR A 32 -10.38 -16.71 -23.64
CA TYR A 32 -10.46 -17.96 -24.42
C TYR A 32 -10.51 -19.23 -23.56
N TYR A 33 -9.93 -19.16 -22.36
CA TYR A 33 -9.97 -20.23 -21.36
C TYR A 33 -10.08 -19.64 -19.95
N GLN A 34 -11.02 -20.18 -19.17
CA GLN A 34 -11.18 -19.83 -17.77
C GLN A 34 -10.93 -21.07 -16.90
N ARG A 35 -10.15 -20.91 -15.84
CA ARG A 35 -9.89 -21.99 -14.88
C ARG A 35 -11.12 -22.23 -14.00
N ASN A 36 -11.29 -23.45 -13.51
CA ASN A 36 -12.39 -23.82 -12.62
C ASN A 36 -12.38 -23.04 -11.28
N ASP A 37 -11.22 -22.58 -10.84
CA ASP A 37 -11.04 -21.76 -9.63
C ASP A 37 -11.13 -20.25 -9.90
N SER A 38 -11.53 -19.85 -11.12
CA SER A 38 -11.64 -18.45 -11.57
C SER A 38 -10.34 -17.63 -11.48
N GLN A 39 -9.20 -18.28 -11.26
CA GLN A 39 -7.89 -17.62 -11.27
C GLN A 39 -7.37 -17.48 -12.72
N PRO A 40 -6.48 -16.53 -12.99
CA PRO A 40 -5.86 -16.38 -14.31
C PRO A 40 -4.95 -17.58 -14.66
N VAL A 41 -4.83 -17.87 -15.95
CA VAL A 41 -3.87 -18.84 -16.50
C VAL A 41 -2.46 -18.32 -16.28
N GLU A 42 -1.59 -19.16 -15.72
CA GLU A 42 -0.19 -18.83 -15.45
C GLU A 42 0.75 -19.34 -16.57
N PRO A 43 1.90 -18.67 -16.82
CA PRO A 43 2.86 -19.08 -17.84
C PRO A 43 3.38 -20.51 -17.67
N ARG A 44 3.55 -20.96 -16.42
CA ARG A 44 3.96 -22.35 -16.13
C ARG A 44 2.91 -23.37 -16.57
N GLN A 45 1.62 -23.00 -16.54
CA GLN A 45 0.53 -23.87 -16.96
C GLN A 45 0.47 -23.96 -18.49
N VAL A 46 0.73 -22.86 -19.19
CA VAL A 46 0.94 -22.85 -20.64
C VAL A 46 2.12 -23.74 -21.01
N LEU A 47 3.28 -23.57 -20.35
CA LEU A 47 4.46 -24.40 -20.60
C LEU A 47 4.19 -25.89 -20.34
N ALA A 48 3.56 -26.21 -19.21
CA ALA A 48 3.17 -27.58 -18.88
C ALA A 48 2.20 -28.15 -19.91
N ARG A 49 1.24 -27.34 -20.39
CA ARG A 49 0.29 -27.75 -21.42
C ARG A 49 0.99 -28.01 -22.75
N VAL A 50 1.85 -27.11 -23.20
CA VAL A 50 2.65 -27.26 -24.43
C VAL A 50 3.45 -28.57 -24.41
N ARG A 51 4.14 -28.87 -23.30
CA ARG A 51 4.91 -30.11 -23.13
C ARG A 51 4.06 -31.39 -23.23
N ASN A 52 2.77 -31.31 -22.89
CA ASN A 52 1.85 -32.43 -22.98
C ASN A 52 1.28 -32.64 -24.39
N TYR A 53 1.50 -31.70 -25.31
CA TYR A 53 0.99 -31.73 -26.69
C TYR A 53 2.12 -31.53 -27.72
N PRO A 54 3.17 -32.40 -27.72
CA PRO A 54 4.33 -32.26 -28.60
C PRO A 54 4.02 -32.49 -30.08
N SER A 55 2.85 -33.04 -30.42
CA SER A 55 2.37 -33.16 -31.80
C SER A 55 1.84 -31.83 -32.35
N THR A 56 1.48 -30.89 -31.48
CA THR A 56 0.83 -29.62 -31.84
C THR A 56 1.75 -28.42 -31.60
N PHE A 57 2.50 -28.44 -30.50
CA PHE A 57 3.38 -27.34 -30.12
C PHE A 57 4.83 -27.79 -30.02
N GLU A 58 5.72 -26.90 -30.41
CA GLU A 58 7.16 -27.02 -30.21
C GLU A 58 7.66 -25.81 -29.43
N GLN A 59 8.67 -26.02 -28.58
CA GLN A 59 9.35 -24.92 -27.91
C GLN A 59 10.73 -24.74 -28.55
N ILE A 60 10.95 -23.58 -29.18
CA ILE A 60 12.23 -23.18 -29.74
C ILE A 60 12.71 -21.96 -28.98
N ASN A 61 13.79 -22.12 -28.21
CA ASN A 61 14.24 -21.15 -27.21
C ASN A 61 13.14 -20.85 -26.17
N ASP A 62 12.80 -19.57 -25.97
CA ASP A 62 11.74 -19.13 -25.06
C ASP A 62 10.37 -18.97 -25.75
N GLN A 63 10.25 -19.38 -27.01
CA GLN A 63 9.03 -19.23 -27.82
C GLN A 63 8.32 -20.57 -28.00
N ILE A 64 6.99 -20.50 -28.02
CA ILE A 64 6.10 -21.60 -28.41
C ILE A 64 5.65 -21.33 -29.84
N ILE A 65 5.70 -22.39 -30.66
CA ILE A 65 5.31 -22.37 -32.06
C ILE A 65 4.45 -23.59 -32.37
N LEU A 66 3.60 -23.50 -33.39
CA LEU A 66 2.87 -24.65 -33.91
C LEU A 66 3.82 -25.58 -34.67
N VAL A 67 3.68 -26.89 -34.47
CA VAL A 67 4.55 -27.90 -35.12
C VAL A 67 4.45 -27.84 -36.65
N GLU A 68 3.29 -27.47 -37.18
CA GLU A 68 3.06 -27.31 -38.62
C GLU A 68 3.72 -26.06 -39.23
N ASP A 69 4.12 -25.09 -38.41
CA ASP A 69 4.69 -23.81 -38.88
C ASP A 69 6.19 -23.94 -39.16
N GLN A 70 6.53 -24.67 -40.22
CA GLN A 70 7.92 -24.98 -40.56
C GLN A 70 8.73 -23.74 -40.96
N ILE A 71 8.06 -22.70 -41.45
CA ILE A 71 8.68 -21.46 -41.92
C ILE A 71 9.27 -20.69 -40.72
N TRP A 72 8.46 -20.43 -39.69
CA TRP A 72 8.93 -19.71 -38.51
C TRP A 72 9.98 -20.49 -37.72
N LYS A 73 9.92 -21.84 -37.70
CA LYS A 73 10.99 -22.65 -37.10
C LYS A 73 12.33 -22.43 -37.78
N ASN A 74 12.33 -22.47 -39.11
CA ASN A 74 13.53 -22.26 -39.91
C ASN A 74 14.11 -20.85 -39.67
N LEU A 75 13.23 -19.85 -39.65
CA LEU A 75 13.60 -18.45 -39.43
C LEU A 75 14.19 -18.21 -38.03
N LEU A 76 13.54 -18.70 -36.97
CA LEU A 76 14.01 -18.58 -35.59
C LEU A 76 15.36 -19.27 -35.36
N PHE A 77 15.53 -20.47 -35.92
CA PHE A 77 16.76 -21.25 -35.78
C PHE A 77 17.94 -20.51 -36.41
N ASN A 78 17.83 -20.12 -37.68
CA ASN A 78 18.90 -19.40 -38.38
C ASN A 78 19.15 -18.02 -37.80
N TYR A 79 18.11 -17.31 -37.37
CA TYR A 79 18.26 -16.04 -36.67
C TYR A 79 19.09 -16.21 -35.39
N SER A 80 18.76 -17.19 -34.56
CA SER A 80 19.49 -17.49 -33.32
C SER A 80 20.93 -17.88 -33.59
N TYR A 81 21.16 -18.66 -34.66
CA TYR A 81 22.48 -19.04 -35.10
C TYR A 81 23.32 -17.81 -35.51
N LEU A 82 22.77 -16.91 -36.34
CA LEU A 82 23.40 -15.66 -36.74
C LEU A 82 23.76 -14.78 -35.54
N VAL A 83 22.84 -14.62 -34.59
CA VAL A 83 23.10 -13.88 -33.33
C VAL A 83 24.32 -14.46 -32.61
N ASN A 84 24.40 -15.78 -32.47
CA ASN A 84 25.50 -16.45 -31.77
C ASN A 84 26.82 -16.34 -32.54
N THR A 85 26.81 -16.41 -33.87
CA THR A 85 28.02 -16.24 -34.70
C THR A 85 28.59 -14.82 -34.62
N LEU A 86 27.72 -13.80 -34.51
CA LEU A 86 28.09 -12.38 -34.42
C LEU A 86 28.48 -11.94 -33.00
N ARG A 87 28.00 -12.65 -31.95
CA ARG A 87 28.30 -12.33 -30.55
C ARG A 87 29.79 -12.41 -30.24
N GLY A 88 30.25 -11.49 -29.41
CA GLY A 88 31.64 -11.42 -28.92
C GLY A 88 32.62 -10.75 -29.88
N VAL A 89 32.20 -10.37 -31.09
CA VAL A 89 33.01 -9.56 -32.02
C VAL A 89 32.48 -8.14 -32.12
N HIS A 90 31.16 -7.99 -32.28
CA HIS A 90 30.50 -6.69 -32.42
C HIS A 90 29.67 -6.35 -31.18
N GLY A 91 29.44 -5.04 -30.95
CA GLY A 91 28.55 -4.57 -29.89
C GLY A 91 27.08 -4.92 -30.19
N ALA A 92 26.22 -4.84 -29.18
CA ALA A 92 24.80 -5.19 -29.30
C ALA A 92 24.07 -4.43 -30.42
N SER A 93 24.30 -3.12 -30.50
CA SER A 93 23.73 -2.24 -31.55
C SER A 93 24.19 -2.65 -32.94
N ASP A 94 25.48 -2.99 -33.10
CA ASP A 94 26.03 -3.44 -34.38
C ASP A 94 25.46 -4.81 -34.78
N VAL A 95 25.33 -5.75 -33.83
CA VAL A 95 24.72 -7.08 -34.10
C VAL A 95 23.28 -6.93 -34.56
N GLN A 96 22.48 -6.09 -33.90
CA GLN A 96 21.10 -5.81 -34.31
C GLN A 96 21.03 -5.22 -35.71
N PHE A 97 21.90 -4.26 -36.02
CA PHE A 97 21.98 -3.64 -37.34
C PHE A 97 22.35 -4.66 -38.43
N ILE A 98 23.40 -5.45 -38.23
CA ILE A 98 23.85 -6.48 -39.18
C ILE A 98 22.72 -7.48 -39.46
N LEU A 99 22.06 -7.98 -38.42
CA LEU A 99 20.96 -8.94 -38.55
C LEU A 99 19.80 -8.34 -39.36
N ALA A 100 19.41 -7.10 -39.07
CA ALA A 100 18.35 -6.41 -39.79
C ALA A 100 18.70 -6.25 -41.27
N VAL A 101 19.91 -5.80 -41.60
CA VAL A 101 20.36 -5.63 -42.98
C VAL A 101 20.41 -6.96 -43.73
N LEU A 102 20.92 -8.02 -43.10
CA LEU A 102 21.00 -9.34 -43.71
C LEU A 102 19.62 -9.95 -43.99
N LEU A 103 18.68 -9.84 -43.05
CA LEU A 103 17.31 -10.32 -43.24
C LEU A 103 16.57 -9.52 -44.31
N PHE A 104 16.73 -8.19 -44.30
CA PHE A 104 16.15 -7.32 -45.32
C PHE A 104 16.71 -7.66 -46.71
N PHE A 105 18.03 -7.76 -46.84
CA PHE A 105 18.71 -8.16 -48.07
C PHE A 105 18.19 -9.50 -48.58
N LYS A 106 18.10 -10.50 -47.68
CA LYS A 106 17.60 -11.83 -48.03
C LYS A 106 16.16 -11.81 -48.54
N ARG A 107 15.26 -11.05 -47.89
CA ARG A 107 13.88 -10.88 -48.36
C ARG A 107 13.82 -10.28 -49.75
N GLN A 108 14.60 -9.24 -50.01
CA GLN A 108 14.66 -8.60 -51.32
C GLN A 108 15.19 -9.56 -52.39
N TYR A 109 16.26 -10.29 -52.08
CA TYR A 109 16.83 -11.31 -52.96
C TYR A 109 15.82 -12.42 -53.31
N ASP A 110 15.05 -12.89 -52.32
CA ASP A 110 14.04 -13.93 -52.52
C ASP A 110 12.86 -13.47 -53.38
N ILE A 111 12.34 -12.25 -53.14
CA ILE A 111 11.26 -11.64 -53.94
C ILE A 111 11.70 -11.50 -55.41
N GLU A 112 12.94 -11.08 -55.65
CA GLU A 112 13.45 -10.92 -57.00
C GLU A 112 13.57 -12.27 -57.73
N ASN A 113 14.04 -13.29 -57.03
CA ASN A 113 14.17 -14.63 -57.60
C ASN A 113 12.82 -15.30 -57.92
N GLN A 114 11.73 -14.95 -57.22
CA GLN A 114 10.38 -15.39 -57.57
C GLN A 114 9.86 -14.78 -58.88
N ASN A 115 10.30 -13.57 -59.23
CA ASN A 115 9.77 -12.80 -60.36
C ASN A 115 10.51 -13.06 -61.70
N ILE A 116 11.46 -14.01 -61.73
CA ILE A 116 12.32 -14.29 -62.90
C ILE A 116 11.52 -14.77 -64.13
N ASP A 117 10.29 -15.30 -63.95
CA ASP A 117 9.50 -15.89 -65.05
C ASP A 117 8.61 -14.90 -65.85
N GLN A 118 8.51 -13.60 -65.49
CA GLN A 118 7.54 -12.71 -66.15
C GLN A 118 8.04 -11.46 -66.86
N ASN A 119 9.31 -11.10 -66.79
CA ASN A 119 9.98 -10.21 -67.75
C ASN A 119 11.41 -10.04 -67.25
N LEU A 120 12.40 -10.32 -68.10
CA LEU A 120 13.83 -10.14 -67.84
C LEU A 120 14.10 -8.91 -66.98
N SER A 121 14.49 -9.15 -65.73
CA SER A 121 15.01 -8.12 -64.85
C SER A 121 16.46 -7.80 -65.23
N ILE A 122 16.84 -6.54 -65.07
CA ILE A 122 18.05 -5.85 -65.54
C ILE A 122 19.37 -6.37 -64.88
N TRP A 123 19.35 -7.52 -64.20
CA TRP A 123 20.43 -8.04 -63.33
C TRP A 123 21.45 -8.97 -64.04
N ASP A 124 21.50 -8.94 -65.37
CA ASP A 124 22.12 -10.01 -66.18
C ASP A 124 23.66 -10.07 -66.23
N ASN A 125 24.41 -9.38 -65.35
CA ASN A 125 25.89 -9.49 -65.39
C ASN A 125 26.60 -9.78 -64.07
N VAL A 126 25.90 -9.93 -62.94
CA VAL A 126 26.55 -10.36 -61.68
C VAL A 126 25.88 -11.61 -61.07
N LEU A 127 24.60 -11.85 -61.33
CA LEU A 127 23.86 -12.97 -60.75
C LEU A 127 23.69 -14.18 -61.71
N VAL A 128 24.04 -14.05 -62.99
CA VAL A 128 23.79 -15.09 -64.02
C VAL A 128 24.87 -16.19 -64.04
N LYS A 129 25.89 -16.10 -63.19
CA LYS A 129 26.92 -17.15 -63.08
C LYS A 129 27.12 -17.60 -61.65
N GLN A 130 26.14 -18.29 -61.08
CA GLN A 130 26.34 -19.51 -60.27
C GLN A 130 24.99 -20.03 -59.76
N GLU A 131 24.83 -21.34 -59.80
CA GLU A 131 23.64 -22.05 -59.32
C GLU A 131 23.33 -21.72 -57.84
N MET A 132 22.14 -21.13 -57.62
CA MET A 132 21.21 -21.27 -56.47
C MET A 132 21.68 -21.08 -55.00
N LEU A 133 22.92 -20.68 -54.71
CA LEU A 133 23.39 -20.37 -53.34
C LEU A 133 24.19 -19.07 -53.33
N LEU A 134 24.07 -18.22 -52.29
CA LEU A 134 25.06 -17.16 -52.05
C LEU A 134 26.41 -17.87 -51.83
N PRO A 135 27.44 -17.67 -52.67
CA PRO A 135 28.71 -18.32 -52.46
C PRO A 135 29.45 -17.57 -51.33
N ASP A 136 30.64 -18.06 -50.97
CA ASP A 136 31.44 -17.80 -49.76
C ASP A 136 31.26 -16.49 -48.94
N GLY A 137 31.88 -16.46 -47.75
CA GLY A 137 31.80 -15.31 -46.85
C GLY A 137 32.24 -13.95 -47.45
N ARG A 138 32.91 -13.94 -48.60
CA ARG A 138 33.43 -12.76 -49.29
C ARG A 138 32.46 -12.29 -50.38
N GLU A 139 31.88 -13.21 -51.13
CA GLU A 139 30.89 -12.90 -52.16
C GLU A 139 29.60 -12.32 -51.56
N LEU A 140 29.19 -12.75 -50.36
CA LEU A 140 28.10 -12.10 -49.63
C LEU A 140 28.38 -10.61 -49.37
N ILE A 141 29.63 -10.25 -49.04
CA ILE A 141 30.03 -8.87 -48.78
C ILE A 141 29.97 -8.06 -50.08
N ASP A 142 30.45 -8.64 -51.19
CA ASP A 142 30.40 -7.99 -52.50
C ASP A 142 28.95 -7.80 -52.98
N ALA A 143 28.09 -8.79 -52.76
CA ALA A 143 26.65 -8.70 -53.03
C ALA A 143 26.00 -7.56 -52.24
N LEU A 144 26.23 -7.47 -50.93
CA LEU A 144 25.74 -6.34 -50.11
C LEU A 144 26.24 -4.99 -50.64
N ASN A 145 27.53 -4.87 -50.93
CA ASN A 145 28.13 -3.62 -51.42
C ASN A 145 27.52 -3.17 -52.76
N SER A 146 27.21 -4.13 -53.65
CA SER A 146 26.56 -3.86 -54.93
C SER A 146 25.06 -3.54 -54.83
N PHE A 147 24.41 -3.95 -53.75
CA PHE A 147 23.00 -3.65 -53.47
C PHE A 147 22.78 -2.21 -52.96
N ASP A 148 23.85 -1.57 -52.48
CA ASP A 148 23.82 -0.22 -51.94
C ASP A 148 23.41 0.83 -52.99
N GLY A 149 22.53 1.77 -52.60
CA GLY A 149 22.03 2.83 -53.50
C GLY A 149 20.73 2.50 -54.25
N ARG A 150 20.18 1.30 -54.07
CA ARG A 150 18.87 0.91 -54.62
C ARG A 150 17.71 1.71 -54.01
N TYR A 151 17.81 2.00 -52.72
CA TYR A 151 16.87 2.83 -51.98
C TYR A 151 17.59 4.08 -51.50
N VAL A 152 17.11 5.25 -51.89
CA VAL A 152 17.70 6.54 -51.48
C VAL A 152 17.72 6.66 -49.95
N SER A 153 16.67 6.15 -49.27
CA SER A 153 16.57 6.16 -47.80
C SER A 153 17.52 5.18 -47.11
N LEU A 154 18.14 4.24 -47.83
CA LEU A 154 19.07 3.23 -47.29
C LEU A 154 20.49 3.35 -47.87
N GLU A 155 20.85 4.52 -48.43
CA GLU A 155 22.19 4.74 -48.95
C GLU A 155 23.26 4.52 -47.86
N GLY A 156 24.29 3.72 -48.17
CA GLY A 156 25.38 3.38 -47.27
C GLY A 156 25.11 2.24 -46.29
N VAL A 157 23.84 1.82 -46.12
CA VAL A 157 23.44 0.77 -45.15
C VAL A 157 24.15 -0.55 -45.45
N PHE A 158 24.12 -0.98 -46.71
CA PHE A 158 24.65 -2.28 -47.09
C PHE A 158 26.19 -2.27 -47.13
N LYS A 159 26.79 -1.14 -47.50
CA LYS A 159 28.26 -0.94 -47.40
C LYS A 159 28.75 -0.97 -45.95
N GLU A 160 28.03 -0.35 -45.03
CA GLU A 160 28.38 -0.39 -43.61
C GLU A 160 28.30 -1.83 -43.07
N CYS A 161 27.23 -2.57 -43.40
CA CYS A 161 27.10 -3.98 -43.05
C CYS A 161 28.25 -4.82 -43.65
N GLY A 162 28.57 -4.63 -44.92
CA GLY A 162 29.69 -5.30 -45.59
C GLY A 162 31.04 -5.04 -44.90
N ARG A 163 31.26 -3.81 -44.40
CA ARG A 163 32.44 -3.46 -43.59
C ARG A 163 32.48 -4.21 -42.26
N PHE A 164 31.35 -4.36 -41.56
CA PHE A 164 31.31 -5.14 -40.33
C PHE A 164 31.62 -6.61 -40.59
N LEU A 165 30.96 -7.21 -41.57
CA LEU A 165 31.21 -8.59 -41.95
C LEU A 165 32.66 -8.81 -42.38
N SER A 166 33.30 -7.81 -43.01
CA SER A 166 34.72 -7.88 -43.39
C SER A 166 35.68 -8.05 -42.21
N GLN A 167 35.31 -7.59 -41.01
CA GLN A 167 36.12 -7.71 -39.79
C GLN A 167 36.08 -9.12 -39.19
N LEU A 168 35.14 -9.97 -39.61
CA LEU A 168 35.02 -11.34 -39.13
C LEU A 168 36.09 -12.26 -39.73
N ASP A 169 36.43 -13.32 -39.01
CA ASP A 169 37.25 -14.41 -39.55
C ASP A 169 36.51 -15.17 -40.66
N TYR A 170 37.28 -15.90 -41.49
CA TYR A 170 36.73 -16.63 -42.63
C TYR A 170 35.65 -17.64 -42.23
N ARG A 171 35.81 -18.30 -41.09
CA ARG A 171 34.87 -19.30 -40.57
C ARG A 171 33.53 -18.65 -40.27
N ARG A 172 33.51 -17.56 -39.49
CA ARG A 172 32.28 -16.83 -39.14
C ARG A 172 31.57 -16.27 -40.37
N LYS A 173 32.30 -15.72 -41.35
CA LYS A 173 31.70 -15.24 -42.61
C LYS A 173 31.00 -16.37 -43.36
N THR A 174 31.63 -17.55 -43.39
CA THR A 174 31.06 -18.76 -44.02
C THR A 174 29.82 -19.24 -43.25
N GLU A 175 29.87 -19.29 -41.92
CA GLU A 175 28.73 -19.64 -41.06
C GLU A 175 27.54 -18.69 -41.28
N ILE A 176 27.78 -17.38 -41.41
CA ILE A 176 26.74 -16.38 -41.72
C ILE A 176 26.14 -16.62 -43.10
N SER A 177 26.97 -16.83 -44.14
CA SER A 177 26.48 -17.09 -45.49
C SER A 177 25.60 -18.34 -45.55
N ILE A 178 26.02 -19.43 -44.89
CA ILE A 178 25.22 -20.67 -44.78
C ILE A 178 23.88 -20.39 -44.09
N ALA A 179 23.88 -19.69 -42.95
CA ALA A 179 22.67 -19.43 -42.20
C ALA A 179 21.68 -18.53 -42.96
N ILE A 180 22.17 -17.51 -43.69
CA ILE A 180 21.33 -16.67 -44.55
C ILE A 180 20.76 -17.43 -45.74
N ASN A 181 21.54 -18.32 -46.36
CA ASN A 181 21.05 -19.17 -47.45
C ASN A 181 19.95 -20.14 -47.00
N ASN A 182 20.00 -20.62 -45.75
CA ASN A 182 19.01 -21.52 -45.20
C ASN A 182 17.67 -20.84 -44.88
N ILE A 183 17.64 -19.51 -44.78
CA ILE A 183 16.41 -18.75 -44.63
C ILE A 183 15.72 -18.73 -46.00
N ASP A 184 14.47 -19.17 -46.06
CA ASP A 184 13.64 -19.00 -47.25
C ASP A 184 12.44 -18.14 -46.87
N THR A 185 12.32 -16.97 -47.50
CA THR A 185 11.24 -16.04 -47.21
C THR A 185 10.11 -16.12 -48.25
N ARG A 186 10.28 -16.90 -49.32
CA ARG A 186 9.38 -16.92 -50.48
C ARG A 186 7.92 -17.28 -50.17
N ASP A 187 7.74 -18.18 -49.21
CA ASP A 187 6.41 -18.63 -48.77
C ASP A 187 5.75 -17.68 -47.74
N LEU A 188 6.44 -16.62 -47.33
CA LEU A 188 5.89 -15.59 -46.45
C LEU A 188 5.28 -14.47 -47.29
N ASP A 189 4.00 -14.17 -47.02
CA ASP A 189 3.40 -12.92 -47.48
C ASP A 189 4.14 -11.71 -46.89
N GLU A 190 3.92 -10.55 -47.50
CA GLU A 190 4.59 -9.30 -47.12
C GLU A 190 4.44 -8.98 -45.63
N ARG A 191 3.23 -9.11 -45.10
CA ARG A 191 2.91 -8.79 -43.71
C ARG A 191 3.54 -9.78 -42.74
N ALA A 192 3.50 -11.07 -43.04
CA ALA A 192 4.06 -12.12 -42.19
C ALA A 192 5.58 -11.96 -42.03
N PHE A 193 6.30 -11.62 -43.10
CA PHE A 193 7.73 -11.33 -42.98
C PHE A 193 8.00 -10.02 -42.23
N ALA A 194 7.18 -9.00 -42.45
CA ALA A 194 7.29 -7.71 -41.77
C ALA A 194 7.09 -7.84 -40.25
N ASP A 195 6.07 -8.59 -39.83
CA ASP A 195 5.81 -8.93 -38.43
C ASP A 195 6.96 -9.74 -37.82
N ALA A 196 7.57 -10.64 -38.60
CA ALA A 196 8.78 -11.36 -38.20
C ALA A 196 9.98 -10.44 -38.01
N PHE A 197 10.17 -9.48 -38.91
CA PHE A 197 11.23 -8.48 -38.82
C PHE A 197 11.07 -7.61 -37.56
N GLU A 198 9.87 -7.06 -37.28
CA GLU A 198 9.61 -6.32 -36.03
C GLU A 198 9.88 -7.18 -34.79
N TYR A 199 9.46 -8.45 -34.83
CA TYR A 199 9.71 -9.39 -33.74
C TYR A 199 11.22 -9.57 -33.51
N PHE A 200 12.01 -9.80 -34.56
CA PHE A 200 13.46 -9.94 -34.47
C PHE A 200 14.15 -8.71 -33.89
N LEU A 201 13.76 -7.52 -34.36
CA LEU A 201 14.24 -6.26 -33.79
C LEU A 201 13.94 -6.18 -32.28
N SER A 202 12.72 -6.57 -31.88
CA SER A 202 12.28 -6.51 -30.49
C SER A 202 13.04 -7.47 -29.56
N ILE A 203 13.39 -8.67 -30.03
CA ILE A 203 14.10 -9.65 -29.19
C ILE A 203 15.60 -9.37 -29.09
N THR A 204 16.23 -8.78 -30.12
CA THR A 204 17.60 -8.29 -29.96
C THR A 204 17.64 -7.17 -28.94
N ALA A 205 16.71 -6.21 -29.05
CA ALA A 205 16.61 -5.08 -28.12
C ALA A 205 16.41 -5.53 -26.66
N LYS A 206 15.51 -6.49 -26.41
CA LYS A 206 15.24 -7.04 -25.06
C LYS A 206 16.42 -7.76 -24.40
N GLY A 207 17.37 -8.27 -25.20
CA GLY A 207 18.57 -8.94 -24.69
C GLY A 207 19.61 -8.01 -24.06
N TYR A 208 19.45 -6.69 -24.21
CA TYR A 208 20.44 -5.70 -23.79
C TYR A 208 19.75 -4.54 -23.06
N VAL A 209 20.04 -4.38 -21.76
CA VAL A 209 19.53 -3.27 -20.94
C VAL A 209 20.02 -1.95 -21.54
N ASN A 210 19.12 -0.97 -21.76
CA ASN A 210 19.35 0.34 -22.38
C ASN A 210 19.59 0.35 -23.91
N SER A 211 18.83 -0.41 -24.71
CA SER A 211 18.89 -0.24 -26.17
C SER A 211 18.13 1.02 -26.62
N ASP A 212 18.77 1.89 -27.40
CA ASP A 212 18.13 3.03 -28.10
C ASP A 212 17.11 2.60 -29.19
N PHE A 213 16.86 1.30 -29.33
CA PHE A 213 16.16 0.66 -30.46
C PHE A 213 14.84 0.01 -30.07
N ALA A 214 14.31 0.25 -28.87
CA ALA A 214 13.09 -0.41 -28.42
C ALA A 214 11.85 0.22 -29.08
N PRO A 215 11.00 -0.56 -29.77
CA PRO A 215 9.81 -0.03 -30.41
C PRO A 215 8.73 0.31 -29.39
N THR A 216 7.92 1.32 -29.70
CA THR A 216 6.69 1.63 -28.96
C THR A 216 5.77 0.40 -28.93
N PRO A 217 5.25 0.00 -27.75
CA PRO A 217 4.37 -1.17 -27.62
C PRO A 217 3.17 -1.11 -28.58
N TYR A 218 2.84 -2.26 -29.19
CA TYR A 218 1.79 -2.35 -30.21
C TYR A 218 0.43 -1.83 -29.73
N SER A 219 0.00 -2.21 -28.52
CA SER A 219 -1.25 -1.73 -27.92
C SER A 219 -1.30 -0.20 -27.80
N LEU A 220 -0.18 0.43 -27.47
CA LEU A 220 -0.08 1.88 -27.39
C LEU A 220 -0.11 2.52 -28.79
N ARG A 221 0.58 1.93 -29.79
CA ARG A 221 0.53 2.39 -31.18
C ARG A 221 -0.91 2.40 -31.71
N GLU A 222 -1.64 1.30 -31.52
CA GLU A 222 -3.04 1.19 -31.93
C GLU A 222 -3.92 2.26 -31.26
N LEU A 223 -3.76 2.46 -29.95
CA LEU A 223 -4.51 3.47 -29.21
C LEU A 223 -4.23 4.88 -29.76
N MET A 224 -2.96 5.23 -29.94
CA MET A 224 -2.56 6.56 -30.40
C MET A 224 -3.12 6.87 -31.79
N ILE A 225 -3.05 5.93 -32.73
CA ILE A 225 -3.59 6.11 -34.08
C ILE A 225 -5.12 6.12 -34.07
N SER A 226 -5.76 5.29 -33.26
CA SER A 226 -7.22 5.28 -33.13
C SER A 226 -7.79 6.54 -32.50
N LEU A 227 -7.03 7.22 -31.63
CA LEU A 227 -7.38 8.54 -31.08
C LEU A 227 -7.11 9.67 -32.08
N LEU A 228 -6.12 9.49 -32.96
CA LEU A 228 -5.77 10.47 -33.97
C LEU A 228 -6.81 10.52 -35.10
N GLU A 229 -7.37 9.36 -35.47
CA GLU A 229 -8.35 9.19 -36.56
C GLU A 229 -7.88 9.83 -37.87
N PRO A 230 -6.70 9.46 -38.40
CA PRO A 230 -6.14 10.10 -39.59
C PRO A 230 -7.04 9.90 -40.83
N GLU A 231 -7.25 10.98 -41.57
CA GLU A 231 -8.05 11.02 -42.79
C GLU A 231 -7.21 10.94 -44.08
N SER A 232 -7.87 10.56 -45.17
CA SER A 232 -7.32 10.55 -46.53
C SER A 232 -6.70 11.87 -46.99
N GLY A 233 -5.58 11.79 -47.70
CA GLY A 233 -4.97 12.94 -48.38
C GLY A 233 -4.36 13.98 -47.44
N LYS A 234 -4.25 13.65 -46.15
CA LYS A 234 -3.66 14.49 -45.11
C LYS A 234 -2.22 14.09 -44.86
N SER A 235 -1.41 15.04 -44.41
CA SER A 235 -0.01 14.77 -44.06
C SER A 235 0.10 14.35 -42.59
N LEU A 236 0.80 13.26 -42.31
CA LEU A 236 1.11 12.80 -40.96
C LEU A 236 2.63 12.81 -40.72
N PHE A 237 3.05 13.33 -39.58
CA PHE A 237 4.47 13.44 -39.23
C PHE A 237 4.78 12.85 -37.86
N ASP A 238 5.88 12.10 -37.77
CA ASP A 238 6.48 11.68 -36.50
C ASP A 238 7.85 12.35 -36.29
N PRO A 239 7.97 13.34 -35.39
CA PRO A 239 9.22 14.05 -35.14
C PRO A 239 10.28 13.22 -34.39
N VAL A 240 9.95 12.03 -33.89
CA VAL A 240 10.89 11.14 -33.17
C VAL A 240 10.58 9.69 -33.55
N ALA A 241 10.66 9.41 -34.85
CA ALA A 241 10.03 8.26 -35.48
C ALA A 241 10.55 6.89 -35.02
N GLY A 242 11.74 6.82 -34.42
CA GLY A 242 12.37 5.56 -34.03
C GLY A 242 12.42 4.59 -35.22
N THR A 243 11.98 3.35 -35.00
CA THR A 243 11.91 2.31 -36.06
C THR A 243 10.64 2.40 -36.91
N GLY A 244 9.93 3.53 -36.92
CA GLY A 244 8.77 3.79 -37.78
C GLY A 244 7.47 3.13 -37.34
N GLY A 245 7.40 2.58 -36.13
CA GLY A 245 6.26 1.78 -35.68
C GLY A 245 4.91 2.51 -35.72
N LEU A 246 4.88 3.80 -35.36
CA LEU A 246 3.67 4.64 -35.43
C LEU A 246 3.29 4.98 -36.88
N LEU A 247 4.26 5.24 -37.75
CA LEU A 247 4.04 5.49 -39.18
C LEU A 247 3.44 4.25 -39.88
N ILE A 248 3.94 3.06 -39.54
CA ILE A 248 3.39 1.78 -40.02
C ILE A 248 1.94 1.63 -39.57
N GLN A 249 1.68 1.81 -38.27
CA GLN A 249 0.33 1.68 -37.72
C GLN A 249 -0.66 2.67 -38.36
N ALA A 250 -0.21 3.90 -38.64
CA ALA A 250 -1.02 4.90 -39.33
C ALA A 250 -1.41 4.45 -40.74
N ASN A 251 -0.44 3.98 -41.54
CA ASN A 251 -0.66 3.49 -42.90
C ASN A 251 -1.60 2.27 -42.94
N TYR A 252 -1.50 1.38 -41.94
CA TYR A 252 -2.40 0.24 -41.78
C TYR A 252 -3.83 0.65 -41.39
N TYR A 253 -3.95 1.62 -40.48
CA TYR A 253 -5.25 2.16 -40.09
C TYR A 253 -5.98 2.80 -41.28
N SER A 254 -5.26 3.47 -42.17
CA SER A 254 -5.82 4.10 -43.36
C SER A 254 -6.24 3.11 -44.47
N GLN A 255 -6.06 1.80 -44.31
CA GLN A 255 -6.54 0.75 -45.24
C GLN A 255 -6.28 1.01 -46.74
N GLY A 256 -5.10 1.55 -47.09
CA GLY A 256 -4.73 1.84 -48.49
C GLY A 256 -5.18 3.19 -49.04
N ILE A 257 -5.59 4.10 -48.16
CA ILE A 257 -5.85 5.51 -48.48
C ILE A 257 -4.52 6.30 -48.46
N ASP A 258 -4.35 7.23 -49.40
CA ASP A 258 -3.14 8.05 -49.59
C ASP A 258 -2.88 8.99 -48.40
N LEU A 259 -2.07 8.55 -47.44
CA LEU A 259 -1.60 9.34 -46.30
C LEU A 259 -0.15 9.75 -46.56
N VAL A 260 0.13 11.06 -46.59
CA VAL A 260 1.49 11.54 -46.84
C VAL A 260 2.26 11.49 -45.52
N THR A 261 2.92 10.36 -45.26
CA THR A 261 3.64 10.13 -44.01
C THR A 261 5.13 10.46 -44.11
N SER A 262 5.67 11.12 -43.09
CA SER A 262 7.11 11.33 -42.95
C SER A 262 7.52 11.28 -41.48
N GLY A 263 8.81 11.11 -41.22
CA GLY A 263 9.33 11.20 -39.86
C GLY A 263 10.78 11.64 -39.80
N THR A 264 11.23 11.97 -38.59
CA THR A 264 12.61 12.35 -38.30
C THR A 264 13.11 11.58 -37.09
N GLU A 265 14.34 11.09 -37.15
CA GLU A 265 14.99 10.33 -36.08
C GLU A 265 16.45 10.77 -35.95
N ILE A 266 16.88 11.09 -34.73
CA ILE A 266 18.21 11.66 -34.48
C ILE A 266 19.33 10.63 -34.68
N ASN A 267 19.05 9.35 -34.39
CA ASN A 267 19.99 8.27 -34.61
C ASN A 267 19.86 7.71 -36.03
N MET A 268 20.90 7.95 -36.83
CA MET A 268 20.98 7.49 -38.21
C MET A 268 20.69 6.00 -38.40
N ARG A 269 21.20 5.13 -37.51
CA ARG A 269 20.95 3.68 -37.62
C ARG A 269 19.51 3.33 -37.29
N VAL A 270 18.91 3.99 -36.30
CA VAL A 270 17.49 3.79 -35.97
C VAL A 270 16.62 4.24 -37.15
N ALA A 271 16.93 5.38 -37.77
CA ALA A 271 16.26 5.86 -38.98
C ALA A 271 16.37 4.85 -40.14
N GLN A 272 17.56 4.28 -40.38
CA GLN A 272 17.77 3.26 -41.41
C GLN A 272 16.97 1.98 -41.13
N LEU A 273 16.96 1.51 -39.87
CA LEU A 273 16.12 0.38 -39.45
C LEU A 273 14.64 0.69 -39.68
N GLY A 274 14.19 1.90 -39.37
CA GLY A 274 12.82 2.34 -39.59
C GLY A 274 12.44 2.39 -41.07
N ASN A 275 13.33 2.87 -41.94
CA ASN A 275 13.09 2.85 -43.40
C ASN A 275 13.04 1.41 -43.95
N MET A 276 13.92 0.51 -43.49
CA MET A 276 13.80 -0.91 -43.84
C MET A 276 12.47 -1.49 -43.36
N ASN A 277 12.03 -1.12 -42.15
CA ASN A 277 10.77 -1.57 -41.59
C ASN A 277 9.58 -1.09 -42.44
N LEU A 278 9.54 0.19 -42.82
CA LEU A 278 8.51 0.75 -43.70
C LEU A 278 8.45 0.02 -45.05
N ILE A 279 9.59 -0.19 -45.69
CA ILE A 279 9.66 -0.89 -46.99
C ILE A 279 9.15 -2.33 -46.88
N LEU A 280 9.49 -3.05 -45.80
CA LEU A 280 9.00 -4.41 -45.58
C LEU A 280 7.49 -4.49 -45.33
N HIS A 281 6.89 -3.41 -44.80
CA HIS A 281 5.44 -3.29 -44.63
C HIS A 281 4.72 -2.77 -45.90
N GLY A 282 5.44 -2.64 -47.02
CA GLY A 282 4.90 -2.15 -48.30
C GLY A 282 4.76 -0.63 -48.41
N ILE A 283 5.34 0.12 -47.47
CA ILE A 283 5.19 1.57 -47.37
C ILE A 283 6.43 2.24 -47.97
N GLN A 284 6.36 2.57 -49.26
CA GLN A 284 7.50 3.14 -49.99
C GLN A 284 7.49 4.67 -50.04
N ASP A 285 6.32 5.30 -49.93
CA ASP A 285 6.16 6.75 -49.99
C ASP A 285 6.51 7.45 -48.66
N ALA A 286 6.65 6.69 -47.59
CA ALA A 286 7.08 7.18 -46.29
C ALA A 286 8.60 7.20 -46.16
N VAL A 287 9.16 8.29 -45.63
CA VAL A 287 10.60 8.40 -45.38
C VAL A 287 10.87 8.88 -43.96
N ILE A 288 11.75 8.18 -43.26
CA ILE A 288 12.31 8.62 -41.99
C ILE A 288 13.67 9.26 -42.26
N ARG A 289 13.79 10.56 -42.01
CA ARG A 289 15.03 11.31 -42.18
C ARG A 289 15.91 11.18 -40.93
N SER A 290 17.19 10.95 -41.12
CA SER A 290 18.17 11.04 -40.04
C SER A 290 18.48 12.50 -39.75
N GLY A 291 18.24 12.97 -38.52
CA GLY A 291 18.56 14.35 -38.13
C GLY A 291 17.90 14.78 -36.81
N ASP A 292 18.32 15.93 -36.30
CA ASP A 292 17.67 16.55 -35.15
C ASP A 292 16.41 17.31 -35.61
N SER A 293 15.24 16.92 -35.11
CA SER A 293 13.95 17.49 -35.48
C SER A 293 13.80 18.98 -35.15
N PHE A 294 14.64 19.53 -34.27
CA PHE A 294 14.70 20.98 -34.05
C PHE A 294 15.28 21.74 -35.24
N GLN A 295 16.10 21.11 -36.08
CA GLN A 295 16.61 21.72 -37.32
C GLN A 295 15.50 22.06 -38.30
N GLU A 296 14.33 21.42 -38.16
CA GLU A 296 13.19 21.71 -39.02
C GLU A 296 12.37 22.91 -38.56
N VAL A 297 12.61 23.53 -37.40
CA VAL A 297 11.74 24.60 -36.84
C VAL A 297 11.39 25.69 -37.87
N ASP A 298 12.36 26.10 -38.70
CA ASP A 298 12.21 27.14 -39.72
C ASP A 298 11.90 26.64 -41.14
N SER A 299 11.68 25.33 -41.34
CA SER A 299 11.43 24.76 -42.67
C SER A 299 10.12 25.20 -43.33
N GLY A 300 9.23 25.89 -42.59
CA GLY A 300 7.89 26.27 -43.04
C GLY A 300 6.89 25.10 -43.13
N ASN A 301 7.36 23.86 -43.13
CA ASN A 301 6.52 22.66 -43.18
C ASN A 301 5.60 22.60 -41.94
N ARG A 302 4.32 22.33 -42.19
CA ARG A 302 3.32 22.02 -41.18
C ARG A 302 2.48 20.83 -41.60
N TYR A 303 1.98 20.10 -40.61
CA TYR A 303 1.29 18.83 -40.80
C TYR A 303 -0.12 18.87 -40.25
N ASP A 304 -1.04 18.14 -40.90
CA ASP A 304 -2.41 17.93 -40.41
C ASP A 304 -2.39 17.04 -39.16
N TYR A 305 -1.56 15.99 -39.17
CA TYR A 305 -1.46 15.06 -38.07
C TYR A 305 -0.02 14.95 -37.56
N ILE A 306 0.14 14.89 -36.24
CA ILE A 306 1.43 14.57 -35.61
C ILE A 306 1.22 13.45 -34.58
N VAL A 307 2.03 12.40 -34.64
CA VAL A 307 2.01 11.31 -33.67
C VAL A 307 3.43 11.08 -33.17
N ALA A 308 3.61 10.89 -31.86
CA ALA A 308 4.96 10.73 -31.31
C ALA A 308 4.97 10.04 -29.95
N ASP A 309 5.86 9.06 -29.78
CA ASP A 309 6.26 8.55 -28.47
C ASP A 309 7.50 9.32 -27.99
N LEU A 310 7.29 10.40 -27.21
CA LEU A 310 8.35 11.35 -26.89
C LEU A 310 9.40 10.75 -25.94
N PRO A 311 10.70 10.93 -26.22
CA PRO A 311 11.76 10.47 -25.33
C PRO A 311 11.72 11.19 -23.98
N SER A 312 12.04 10.45 -22.91
CA SER A 312 11.98 10.97 -21.53
C SER A 312 13.07 12.02 -21.21
N SER A 313 14.19 12.00 -21.94
CA SER A 313 15.29 12.96 -21.80
C SER A 313 15.02 14.24 -22.59
N GLY A 314 15.08 15.39 -21.92
CA GLY A 314 14.99 16.70 -22.57
C GLY A 314 16.17 17.01 -23.50
N VAL A 315 15.96 18.00 -24.36
CA VAL A 315 16.82 18.42 -25.47
C VAL A 315 18.13 19.09 -24.98
N ILE A 316 19.16 19.17 -25.82
CA ILE A 316 20.38 19.95 -25.57
C ILE A 316 20.21 21.33 -26.23
N ASN A 317 20.60 22.41 -25.55
CA ASN A 317 20.48 23.77 -26.10
C ASN A 317 21.13 23.87 -27.49
N SER A 318 20.33 24.23 -28.49
CA SER A 318 20.74 24.57 -29.84
C SER A 318 20.25 25.96 -30.22
N PHE A 319 20.71 26.51 -31.35
CA PHE A 319 20.21 27.79 -31.84
C PHE A 319 18.73 27.71 -32.22
N GLU A 320 18.32 26.61 -32.85
CA GLU A 320 16.95 26.34 -33.27
C GLU A 320 16.00 26.17 -32.06
N HIS A 321 16.52 25.64 -30.96
CA HIS A 321 15.81 25.61 -29.68
C HIS A 321 15.52 27.01 -29.16
N GLU A 322 16.50 27.92 -29.20
CA GLU A 322 16.30 29.32 -28.81
C GLU A 322 15.30 30.03 -29.73
N LEU A 323 15.38 29.82 -31.04
CA LEU A 323 14.42 30.33 -32.02
C LEU A 323 12.99 29.88 -31.73
N LEU A 324 12.80 28.58 -31.43
CA LEU A 324 11.50 28.04 -31.08
C LEU A 324 10.93 28.70 -29.83
N PHE A 325 11.73 28.89 -28.78
CA PHE A 325 11.28 29.56 -27.55
C PHE A 325 10.92 31.03 -27.79
N ASN A 326 11.73 31.75 -28.58
CA ASN A 326 11.47 33.14 -28.94
C ASN A 326 10.18 33.30 -29.75
N LYS A 327 9.83 32.34 -30.63
CA LYS A 327 8.57 32.32 -31.38
C LYS A 327 7.32 32.34 -30.48
N TYR A 328 7.45 31.80 -29.27
CA TYR A 328 6.39 31.77 -28.26
C TYR A 328 6.61 32.77 -27.12
N LEU A 329 7.52 33.74 -27.29
CA LEU A 329 7.85 34.76 -26.30
C LEU A 329 8.32 34.19 -24.95
N LEU A 330 8.95 33.01 -24.98
CA LEU A 330 9.51 32.36 -23.81
C LEU A 330 11.04 32.50 -23.79
N ALA A 331 11.61 32.70 -22.60
CA ALA A 331 13.05 32.53 -22.43
C ALA A 331 13.41 31.03 -22.38
N PRO A 332 14.44 30.57 -23.11
CA PRO A 332 14.86 29.18 -23.07
C PRO A 332 15.38 28.75 -21.68
N PRO A 333 15.25 27.46 -21.31
CA PRO A 333 15.76 26.92 -20.05
C PRO A 333 17.29 26.96 -19.96
N ARG A 334 17.81 27.42 -18.81
CA ARG A 334 19.27 27.49 -18.56
C ARG A 334 19.98 26.14 -18.58
N SER A 335 19.32 25.08 -18.11
CA SER A 335 19.89 23.72 -18.01
C SER A 335 19.92 22.96 -19.33
N GLY A 336 19.36 23.53 -20.41
CA GLY A 336 19.15 22.90 -21.71
C GLY A 336 18.09 21.80 -21.75
N ARG A 337 18.06 20.95 -20.73
CA ARG A 337 17.13 19.82 -20.66
C ARG A 337 15.75 20.28 -20.20
N ASN A 338 14.80 20.33 -21.14
CA ASN A 338 13.38 20.60 -20.90
C ASN A 338 12.53 19.72 -21.83
N PHE A 339 11.60 18.97 -21.26
CA PHE A 339 10.75 18.03 -21.98
C PHE A 339 9.74 18.77 -22.86
N GLY A 340 9.12 19.83 -22.34
CA GLY A 340 8.16 20.66 -23.05
C GLY A 340 8.68 21.29 -24.34
N SER A 341 10.00 21.35 -24.56
CA SER A 341 10.58 21.79 -25.84
C SER A 341 10.07 20.95 -27.02
N LEU A 342 9.91 19.63 -26.84
CA LEU A 342 9.37 18.73 -27.87
C LEU A 342 7.87 19.00 -28.11
N VAL A 343 7.12 19.24 -27.04
CA VAL A 343 5.70 19.60 -27.13
C VAL A 343 5.53 20.93 -27.87
N LEU A 344 6.43 21.89 -27.63
CA LEU A 344 6.44 23.19 -28.31
C LEU A 344 6.81 23.06 -29.79
N LEU A 345 7.74 22.15 -30.14
CA LEU A 345 8.10 21.82 -31.52
C LEU A 345 6.86 21.28 -32.25
N ILE A 346 6.18 20.30 -31.65
CA ILE A 346 4.93 19.71 -32.17
C ILE A 346 3.88 20.80 -32.40
N LEU A 347 3.64 21.65 -31.39
CA LEU A 347 2.68 22.76 -31.51
C LEU A 347 3.04 23.71 -32.67
N SER A 348 4.34 23.95 -32.91
CA SER A 348 4.81 24.83 -33.98
C SER A 348 4.64 24.25 -35.39
N LYS A 349 4.69 22.91 -35.49
CA LYS A 349 4.58 22.12 -36.71
C LYS A 349 3.16 21.70 -37.05
N LEU A 350 2.23 21.80 -36.11
CA LEU A 350 0.83 21.49 -36.35
C LEU A 350 0.15 22.62 -37.14
N LYS A 351 -0.56 22.29 -38.23
CA LYS A 351 -1.45 23.22 -38.96
C LYS A 351 -2.57 23.71 -38.04
N ASP A 352 -3.22 24.82 -38.40
CA ASP A 352 -4.32 25.39 -37.59
C ASP A 352 -5.55 24.48 -37.51
N THR A 353 -5.70 23.56 -38.46
CA THR A 353 -6.72 22.48 -38.44
C THR A 353 -6.16 21.14 -37.98
N GLY A 354 -4.94 21.11 -37.46
CA GLY A 354 -4.25 19.86 -37.17
C GLY A 354 -4.54 19.29 -35.79
N LYS A 355 -4.31 17.98 -35.67
CA LYS A 355 -4.45 17.20 -34.44
C LYS A 355 -3.17 16.41 -34.17
N ALA A 356 -2.75 16.33 -32.92
CA ALA A 356 -1.60 15.54 -32.49
C ALA A 356 -1.94 14.64 -31.32
N VAL A 357 -1.41 13.42 -31.33
CA VAL A 357 -1.52 12.46 -30.22
C VAL A 357 -0.11 12.05 -29.82
N ILE A 358 0.33 12.46 -28.64
CA ILE A 358 1.72 12.30 -28.20
C ILE A 358 1.81 11.75 -26.79
N THR A 359 2.85 10.97 -26.50
CA THR A 359 3.16 10.59 -25.12
C THR A 359 3.85 11.75 -24.40
N VAL A 360 3.49 11.98 -23.14
CA VAL A 360 4.10 12.99 -22.27
C VAL A 360 4.42 12.39 -20.91
N SER A 361 5.52 12.86 -20.30
CA SER A 361 5.85 12.45 -18.93
C SER A 361 4.91 13.10 -17.90
N GLU A 362 4.64 12.42 -16.78
CA GLU A 362 3.94 13.05 -15.63
C GLU A 362 4.66 14.31 -15.14
N GLY A 363 5.99 14.33 -15.28
CA GLY A 363 6.80 15.51 -15.01
C GLY A 363 6.35 16.72 -15.84
N PHE A 364 6.07 16.55 -17.13
CA PHE A 364 5.55 17.63 -17.98
C PHE A 364 4.20 18.13 -17.49
N LEU A 365 3.29 17.26 -17.06
CA LEU A 365 1.95 17.64 -16.62
C LEU A 365 1.94 18.40 -15.28
N MET A 366 2.93 18.16 -14.41
CA MET A 366 2.91 18.66 -13.02
C MET A 366 3.98 19.69 -12.67
N LYS A 367 5.17 19.66 -13.31
CA LYS A 367 6.31 20.49 -12.89
C LYS A 367 6.01 21.98 -13.06
N LYS A 368 6.55 22.78 -12.14
CA LYS A 368 6.54 24.25 -12.20
C LYS A 368 7.63 24.77 -13.14
N GLY A 369 7.72 26.09 -13.30
CA GLY A 369 8.75 26.73 -14.13
C GLY A 369 8.44 26.60 -15.61
N LYS A 370 9.45 26.27 -16.43
CA LYS A 370 9.33 26.28 -17.90
C LYS A 370 8.29 25.30 -18.44
N GLU A 371 8.13 24.14 -17.81
CA GLU A 371 7.08 23.18 -18.18
C GLU A 371 5.69 23.79 -17.96
N LYS A 372 5.50 24.54 -16.87
CA LYS A 372 4.23 25.25 -16.60
C LYS A 372 3.98 26.35 -17.63
N GLU A 373 4.99 27.15 -17.97
CA GLU A 373 4.87 28.20 -18.98
C GLU A 373 4.39 27.64 -20.34
N ILE A 374 4.87 26.46 -20.73
CA ILE A 374 4.45 25.79 -21.96
C ILE A 374 3.01 25.26 -21.84
N ARG A 375 2.63 24.68 -20.68
CA ARG A 375 1.23 24.30 -20.43
C ARG A 375 0.29 25.49 -20.46
N ASP A 376 0.70 26.64 -19.90
CA ASP A 376 -0.07 27.88 -19.92
C ASP A 376 -0.34 28.35 -21.36
N ILE A 377 0.63 28.22 -22.27
CA ILE A 377 0.44 28.53 -23.70
C ILE A 377 -0.59 27.58 -24.33
N LEU A 378 -0.45 26.27 -24.10
CA LEU A 378 -1.37 25.28 -24.67
C LEU A 378 -2.81 25.50 -24.20
N ILE A 379 -3.00 25.82 -22.91
CA ILE A 379 -4.30 26.15 -22.32
C ILE A 379 -4.83 27.47 -22.90
N TYR A 380 -4.00 28.52 -22.96
CA TYR A 380 -4.39 29.82 -23.48
C TYR A 380 -4.82 29.77 -24.95
N GLN A 381 -4.19 28.90 -25.75
CA GLN A 381 -4.54 28.70 -27.16
C GLN A 381 -5.72 27.73 -27.36
N ASP A 382 -6.36 27.24 -26.28
CA ASP A 382 -7.38 26.18 -26.32
C ASP A 382 -6.92 24.95 -27.13
N ALA A 383 -5.62 24.67 -27.14
CA ALA A 383 -5.03 23.65 -28.00
C ALA A 383 -5.13 22.25 -27.42
N ILE A 384 -5.36 22.11 -26.11
CA ILE A 384 -5.48 20.83 -25.44
C ILE A 384 -6.92 20.33 -25.58
N GLU A 385 -7.08 19.15 -26.15
CA GLU A 385 -8.37 18.48 -26.26
C GLU A 385 -8.57 17.45 -25.14
N SER A 386 -7.56 16.61 -24.91
CA SER A 386 -7.64 15.55 -23.91
C SER A 386 -6.29 15.21 -23.29
N VAL A 387 -6.30 14.82 -22.02
CA VAL A 387 -5.17 14.20 -21.31
C VAL A 387 -5.61 12.83 -20.81
N ILE A 388 -4.90 11.78 -21.22
CA ILE A 388 -5.21 10.39 -20.87
C ILE A 388 -4.07 9.85 -20.00
N SER A 389 -4.32 9.66 -18.70
CA SER A 389 -3.34 9.07 -17.79
C SER A 389 -3.19 7.58 -18.08
N LEU A 390 -1.98 7.16 -18.50
CA LEU A 390 -1.69 5.76 -18.74
C LEU A 390 -1.25 5.06 -17.44
N PRO A 391 -1.52 3.75 -17.31
CA PRO A 391 -1.05 2.97 -16.18
C PRO A 391 0.48 2.87 -16.12
N TYR A 392 1.02 2.72 -14.91
CA TYR A 392 2.45 2.50 -14.71
C TYR A 392 2.93 1.22 -15.41
N GLY A 393 4.02 1.31 -16.16
CA GLY A 393 4.60 0.18 -16.91
C GLY A 393 4.11 0.01 -18.35
N THR A 394 3.25 0.90 -18.84
CA THR A 394 2.77 0.91 -20.25
C THR A 394 3.90 0.99 -21.27
N LEU A 395 5.01 1.69 -20.94
CA LEU A 395 6.17 1.87 -21.82
C LEU A 395 7.26 0.79 -21.67
N ARG A 396 6.97 -0.31 -20.97
CA ARG A 396 7.89 -1.45 -20.88
C ARG A 396 8.01 -2.15 -22.24
N PRO A 397 9.18 -2.71 -22.58
CA PRO A 397 10.30 -3.01 -21.69
C PRO A 397 11.39 -1.92 -21.61
N TYR A 398 11.24 -0.78 -22.29
CA TYR A 398 12.35 0.18 -22.40
C TYR A 398 12.39 1.22 -21.28
N THR A 399 11.25 1.55 -20.67
CA THR A 399 11.22 2.42 -19.49
C THR A 399 10.11 2.03 -18.52
N ASP A 400 10.40 2.20 -17.23
CA ASP A 400 9.42 2.10 -16.14
C ASP A 400 8.74 3.46 -15.85
N ALA A 401 9.09 4.53 -16.58
CA ALA A 401 8.48 5.83 -16.38
C ALA A 401 6.95 5.80 -16.62
N LYS A 402 6.20 6.43 -15.71
CA LYS A 402 4.78 6.70 -15.93
C LYS A 402 4.63 7.79 -16.99
N ALA A 403 3.74 7.55 -17.95
CA ALA A 403 3.42 8.47 -19.04
C ALA A 403 1.91 8.70 -19.13
N SER A 404 1.55 9.72 -19.88
CA SER A 404 0.18 10.07 -20.24
C SER A 404 0.14 10.35 -21.75
N LEU A 405 -1.03 10.25 -22.39
CA LEU A 405 -1.24 10.79 -23.72
C LEU A 405 -1.75 12.23 -23.61
N LEU A 406 -1.16 13.13 -24.40
CA LEU A 406 -1.66 14.47 -24.61
C LEU A 406 -2.21 14.56 -26.03
N ILE A 407 -3.48 14.90 -26.15
CA ILE A 407 -4.14 15.16 -27.44
C ILE A 407 -4.22 16.67 -27.62
N ILE A 408 -3.52 17.17 -28.64
CA ILE A 408 -3.55 18.57 -29.05
C ILE A 408 -4.44 18.65 -30.29
N ASN A 409 -5.48 19.46 -30.26
CA ASN A 409 -6.32 19.74 -31.44
C ASN A 409 -6.51 21.25 -31.56
N LYS A 410 -6.07 21.84 -32.67
CA LYS A 410 -6.25 23.28 -32.92
C LYS A 410 -7.61 23.62 -33.55
N ASN A 411 -8.36 22.62 -33.98
CA ASN A 411 -9.69 22.76 -34.55
C ASN A 411 -10.71 21.89 -33.79
N LYS A 412 -10.85 22.20 -32.50
CA LYS A 412 -11.85 21.58 -31.63
C LYS A 412 -13.26 21.94 -32.10
N GLU A 413 -14.17 20.97 -32.00
CA GLU A 413 -15.59 21.18 -32.26
C GLU A 413 -16.16 22.24 -31.31
N ALA A 414 -17.24 22.90 -31.74
CA ALA A 414 -17.80 24.05 -31.03
C ALA A 414 -18.18 23.74 -29.57
N ASP A 415 -18.74 22.55 -29.31
CA ASP A 415 -19.19 22.14 -27.98
C ASP A 415 -18.03 21.81 -27.01
N TYR A 416 -16.82 21.63 -27.55
CA TYR A 416 -15.61 21.29 -26.81
C TYR A 416 -14.62 22.45 -26.67
N ARG A 417 -14.94 23.62 -27.23
CA ARG A 417 -14.10 24.83 -27.07
C ARG A 417 -14.00 25.23 -25.60
N ASN A 418 -12.80 25.63 -25.21
CA ASN A 418 -12.40 25.95 -23.83
C ASN A 418 -12.65 24.81 -22.82
N ARG A 419 -12.74 23.56 -23.28
CA ARG A 419 -12.88 22.39 -22.40
C ARG A 419 -11.78 21.37 -22.63
N ILE A 420 -11.31 20.73 -21.56
CA ILE A 420 -10.31 19.67 -21.61
C ILE A 420 -10.91 18.40 -21.04
N ARG A 421 -10.74 17.29 -21.76
CA ARG A 421 -11.12 15.95 -21.29
C ARG A 421 -9.96 15.32 -20.52
N PHE A 422 -10.24 14.73 -19.36
CA PHE A 422 -9.30 13.98 -18.54
C PHE A 422 -9.80 12.54 -18.43
N ILE A 423 -8.98 11.58 -18.87
CA ILE A 423 -9.31 10.16 -18.81
C ILE A 423 -8.25 9.45 -17.98
N THR A 424 -8.67 8.55 -17.11
CA THR A 424 -7.77 7.62 -16.42
C THR A 424 -7.91 6.25 -17.07
N ALA A 425 -6.87 5.81 -17.78
CA ALA A 425 -6.91 4.52 -18.44
C ALA A 425 -6.83 3.39 -17.42
N ASN A 426 -7.72 2.41 -17.57
CA ASN A 426 -7.72 1.19 -16.78
C ASN A 426 -6.83 0.13 -17.42
N VAL A 427 -6.35 -0.78 -16.58
CA VAL A 427 -5.49 -1.89 -16.99
C VAL A 427 -6.34 -3.11 -17.22
N ALA A 428 -6.21 -3.72 -18.40
CA ALA A 428 -6.84 -5.00 -18.68
C ALA A 428 -6.11 -6.13 -17.93
N ASP A 429 -4.76 -6.11 -17.93
CA ASP A 429 -3.91 -7.06 -17.21
C ASP A 429 -2.52 -6.45 -16.91
N HIS A 430 -1.96 -6.83 -15.76
CA HIS A 430 -0.63 -6.43 -15.30
C HIS A 430 0.27 -7.64 -15.17
N ASP A 431 1.41 -7.59 -15.87
CA ASP A 431 2.50 -8.52 -15.66
C ASP A 431 3.79 -7.77 -15.25
N SER A 432 4.74 -8.47 -14.63
CA SER A 432 6.03 -7.93 -14.21
C SER A 432 6.87 -7.29 -15.34
N LYS A 433 6.51 -7.52 -16.62
CA LYS A 433 7.26 -7.00 -17.78
C LYS A 433 6.43 -6.22 -18.82
N THR A 434 5.09 -6.30 -18.82
CA THR A 434 4.25 -5.62 -19.84
C THR A 434 2.91 -5.23 -19.22
N VAL A 435 2.31 -4.15 -19.72
CA VAL A 435 0.97 -3.71 -19.37
C VAL A 435 0.11 -3.71 -20.62
N TYR A 436 -1.07 -4.32 -20.53
CA TYR A 436 -2.05 -4.31 -21.60
C TYR A 436 -3.17 -3.33 -21.28
N LEU A 437 -3.40 -2.39 -22.19
CA LEU A 437 -4.43 -1.37 -22.11
C LEU A 437 -5.75 -1.93 -22.66
N ASN A 438 -6.87 -1.56 -22.05
CA ASN A 438 -8.17 -1.73 -22.69
C ASN A 438 -8.41 -0.53 -23.63
N ASN A 439 -7.97 -0.65 -24.88
CA ASN A 439 -8.07 0.44 -25.85
C ASN A 439 -9.53 0.83 -26.15
N ASP A 440 -10.43 -0.15 -26.21
CA ASP A 440 -11.85 0.10 -26.51
C ASP A 440 -12.51 0.96 -25.43
N ASP A 441 -12.24 0.69 -24.15
CA ASP A 441 -12.76 1.49 -23.04
C ASP A 441 -12.23 2.93 -23.09
N ILE A 442 -10.94 3.12 -23.40
CA ILE A 442 -10.32 4.45 -23.49
C ILE A 442 -10.91 5.24 -24.66
N ILE A 443 -11.07 4.59 -25.82
CA ILE A 443 -11.67 5.20 -27.01
C ILE A 443 -13.14 5.54 -26.76
N ALA A 444 -13.89 4.65 -26.12
CA ALA A 444 -15.28 4.92 -25.73
C ALA A 444 -15.39 6.09 -24.76
N ALA A 445 -14.51 6.16 -23.76
CA ALA A 445 -14.45 7.28 -22.82
C ALA A 445 -14.06 8.61 -23.49
N TYR A 446 -13.21 8.56 -24.52
CA TYR A 446 -12.82 9.71 -25.32
C TYR A 446 -13.95 10.22 -26.24
N LYS A 447 -14.72 9.30 -26.84
CA LYS A 447 -15.88 9.63 -27.69
C LYS A 447 -17.16 9.97 -26.93
N SER A 448 -17.19 9.74 -25.61
CA SER A 448 -18.38 9.97 -24.79
C SER A 448 -18.63 11.45 -24.53
N ASP A 449 -19.87 11.93 -24.74
CA ASP A 449 -20.27 13.29 -24.37
C ASP A 449 -20.58 13.45 -22.87
N VAL A 450 -20.44 12.37 -22.09
CA VAL A 450 -20.69 12.39 -20.65
C VAL A 450 -19.65 13.27 -19.95
N ILE A 451 -20.11 14.37 -19.37
CA ILE A 451 -19.27 15.36 -18.67
C ILE A 451 -18.55 14.74 -17.47
N PHE A 452 -19.23 13.84 -16.74
CA PHE A 452 -18.69 13.19 -15.55
C PHE A 452 -19.01 11.71 -15.55
N ALA A 453 -17.95 10.90 -15.64
CA ALA A 453 -17.96 9.46 -15.46
C ALA A 453 -16.83 9.09 -14.51
N LYS A 454 -16.87 7.87 -13.96
CA LYS A 454 -15.89 7.36 -12.99
C LYS A 454 -14.43 7.60 -13.41
N ASP A 455 -14.13 7.34 -14.69
CA ASP A 455 -12.77 7.37 -15.25
C ASP A 455 -12.59 8.43 -16.36
N SER A 456 -13.56 9.33 -16.53
CA SER A 456 -13.54 10.38 -17.58
C SER A 456 -14.28 11.63 -17.11
N GLN A 457 -13.64 12.79 -17.23
CA GLN A 457 -14.21 14.09 -16.89
C GLN A 457 -13.93 15.12 -17.99
N ILE A 458 -14.88 16.02 -18.23
CA ILE A 458 -14.74 17.15 -19.14
C ILE A 458 -14.85 18.43 -18.33
N LEU A 459 -13.79 19.24 -18.32
CA LEU A 459 -13.71 20.45 -17.50
C LEU A 459 -13.52 21.68 -18.36
N ASP A 460 -14.17 22.78 -17.99
CA ASP A 460 -13.89 24.09 -18.58
C ASP A 460 -12.49 24.59 -18.14
N ILE A 461 -11.80 25.34 -18.99
CA ILE A 461 -10.49 25.91 -18.67
C ILE A 461 -10.52 26.75 -17.38
N SER A 462 -11.65 27.41 -17.09
CA SER A 462 -11.85 28.16 -15.84
C SER A 462 -11.92 27.30 -14.58
N GLU A 463 -12.20 26.00 -14.73
CA GLU A 463 -12.30 25.02 -13.65
C GLU A 463 -10.99 24.25 -13.46
N LEU A 464 -9.95 24.53 -14.25
CA LEU A 464 -8.63 23.94 -14.10
C LEU A 464 -7.92 24.44 -12.83
N ARG A 465 -6.93 23.67 -12.39
CA ARG A 465 -6.11 24.02 -11.23
C ARG A 465 -5.26 25.26 -11.55
N GLN A 466 -5.16 26.19 -10.59
CA GLN A 466 -4.39 27.43 -10.72
C GLN A 466 -2.88 27.22 -10.97
N ASP A 467 -2.33 26.06 -10.60
CA ASP A 467 -0.94 25.70 -10.88
C ASP A 467 -0.72 25.10 -12.29
N SER A 468 -1.78 25.10 -13.10
CA SER A 468 -1.84 24.50 -14.44
C SER A 468 -1.39 23.05 -14.43
N ASN A 469 -1.63 22.32 -13.33
CA ASN A 469 -1.37 20.89 -13.27
C ASN A 469 -2.42 20.16 -14.12
N LEU A 470 -1.96 19.39 -15.10
CA LEU A 470 -2.81 18.69 -16.07
C LEU A 470 -2.82 17.17 -15.88
N SER A 471 -2.33 16.64 -14.75
CA SER A 471 -2.42 15.20 -14.46
C SER A 471 -3.89 14.82 -14.23
N ALA A 472 -4.40 13.84 -14.97
CA ALA A 472 -5.80 13.41 -14.89
C ALA A 472 -6.18 12.92 -13.48
N GLU A 473 -5.23 12.32 -12.75
CA GLU A 473 -5.41 11.92 -11.34
C GLU A 473 -5.67 13.11 -10.40
N GLY A 474 -5.31 14.32 -10.81
CA GLY A 474 -5.53 15.55 -10.06
C GLY A 474 -6.95 16.14 -10.18
N TYR A 475 -7.77 15.58 -11.06
CA TYR A 475 -9.13 16.03 -11.41
C TYR A 475 -10.16 14.94 -11.10
N ASP A 476 -10.23 14.53 -9.84
CA ASP A 476 -11.16 13.50 -9.39
C ASP A 476 -12.54 14.07 -8.97
N GLU A 477 -13.47 13.18 -8.62
CA GLU A 477 -14.81 13.52 -8.11
C GLU A 477 -14.78 14.54 -6.98
N GLN A 478 -13.79 14.46 -6.08
CA GLN A 478 -13.71 15.37 -4.93
C GLN A 478 -13.25 16.76 -5.32
N TYR A 479 -12.32 16.87 -6.27
CA TYR A 479 -11.92 18.15 -6.84
C TYR A 479 -13.10 18.85 -7.53
N ILE A 480 -13.90 18.10 -8.29
CA ILE A 480 -15.07 18.63 -8.99
C ILE A 480 -16.14 19.05 -7.99
N LEU A 481 -16.46 18.21 -7.01
CA LEU A 481 -17.41 18.54 -5.95
C LEU A 481 -16.96 19.81 -5.21
N ALA A 482 -15.67 19.95 -4.92
CA ALA A 482 -15.11 21.13 -4.28
C ALA A 482 -15.30 22.41 -5.13
N ASN A 483 -15.03 22.36 -6.43
CA ASN A 483 -15.24 23.49 -7.33
C ASN A 483 -16.74 23.86 -7.48
N LEU A 484 -17.61 22.86 -7.60
CA LEU A 484 -19.07 23.07 -7.64
C LEU A 484 -19.56 23.77 -6.36
N MET A 485 -19.11 23.31 -5.19
CA MET A 485 -19.46 23.94 -3.93
C MET A 485 -19.00 25.39 -3.83
N ILE A 486 -17.80 25.71 -4.33
CA ILE A 486 -17.32 27.10 -4.39
C ILE A 486 -18.23 27.96 -5.29
N LYS A 487 -18.59 27.43 -6.47
CA LYS A 487 -19.40 28.13 -7.48
C LYS A 487 -20.82 28.40 -7.00
N GLU A 488 -21.43 27.43 -6.31
CA GLU A 488 -22.76 27.55 -5.69
C GLU A 488 -22.74 28.37 -4.40
N GLY A 489 -21.56 28.68 -3.85
CA GLY A 489 -21.40 29.36 -2.56
C GLY A 489 -21.65 28.46 -1.34
N SER A 490 -21.86 27.16 -1.55
CA SER A 490 -22.03 26.14 -0.50
C SER A 490 -20.70 25.62 0.07
N GLY A 491 -19.56 26.07 -0.46
CA GLY A 491 -18.22 25.80 0.05
C GLY A 491 -17.30 27.02 -0.02
N LYS A 492 -16.38 27.12 0.94
CA LYS A 492 -15.34 28.17 0.98
C LYS A 492 -13.96 27.57 1.19
N ILE A 493 -12.95 28.23 0.64
CA ILE A 493 -11.56 27.81 0.80
C ILE A 493 -11.11 28.09 2.25
N LEU A 494 -10.44 27.14 2.90
CA LEU A 494 -10.06 27.24 4.32
C LEU A 494 -9.27 28.52 4.63
N SER A 495 -8.40 28.96 3.72
CA SER A 495 -7.63 30.21 3.90
C SER A 495 -8.46 31.49 3.91
N GLU A 496 -9.69 31.45 3.40
CA GLU A 496 -10.65 32.57 3.48
C GLU A 496 -11.41 32.60 4.81
N LEU A 497 -11.39 31.47 5.53
CA LEU A 497 -12.10 31.29 6.80
C LEU A 497 -11.19 31.51 7.99
N VAL A 498 -9.94 31.04 7.89
CA VAL A 498 -8.97 31.04 9.00
C VAL A 498 -7.55 31.43 8.56
N SER A 499 -6.85 32.15 9.43
CA SER A 499 -5.40 32.28 9.41
C SER A 499 -4.76 31.03 10.05
N ILE A 500 -3.87 30.36 9.32
CA ILE A 500 -3.15 29.17 9.79
C ILE A 500 -1.76 29.58 10.30
N ARG A 501 -1.48 29.34 11.59
CA ARG A 501 -0.14 29.53 12.20
C ARG A 501 0.54 28.19 12.46
N GLY A 502 1.84 28.13 12.16
CA GLY A 502 2.70 26.97 12.43
C GLY A 502 3.36 27.05 13.80
N GLY A 503 3.51 25.91 14.46
CA GLY A 503 4.26 25.83 15.72
C GLY A 503 5.78 25.79 15.55
N ILE A 504 6.47 25.80 16.68
CA ILE A 504 7.94 25.84 16.78
C ILE A 504 8.46 24.78 17.74
N GLN A 505 9.68 24.30 17.52
CA GLN A 505 10.38 23.38 18.43
C GLN A 505 11.18 24.25 19.40
N PRO A 506 10.85 24.26 20.71
CA PRO A 506 11.68 24.93 21.69
C PRO A 506 13.02 24.19 21.85
N GLN A 507 14.08 24.92 22.21
CA GLN A 507 15.35 24.31 22.59
C GLN A 507 15.18 23.51 23.89
N LYS A 508 15.89 22.38 24.04
CA LYS A 508 15.77 21.51 25.23
C LYS A 508 16.03 22.27 26.54
N THR A 509 16.91 23.27 26.52
CA THR A 509 17.22 24.13 27.67
C THR A 509 16.07 25.01 28.13
N ASP A 510 15.11 25.28 27.25
CA ASP A 510 14.02 26.22 27.51
C ASP A 510 12.76 25.49 27.99
N ILE A 511 12.77 24.14 27.99
CA ILE A 511 11.65 23.29 28.40
C ILE A 511 11.84 22.91 29.87
N ASP A 512 10.96 23.40 30.74
CA ASP A 512 10.99 23.14 32.17
C ASP A 512 9.56 23.08 32.73
N PRO A 513 9.23 22.18 33.68
CA PRO A 513 7.91 22.13 34.31
C PRO A 513 7.47 23.46 34.97
N THR A 514 8.41 24.32 35.35
CA THR A 514 8.20 25.63 35.97
C THR A 514 8.09 26.79 34.98
N GLY A 515 8.20 26.53 33.67
CA GLY A 515 8.16 27.57 32.63
C GLY A 515 6.83 28.33 32.50
N ASP A 516 6.87 29.43 31.75
CA ASP A 516 5.76 30.41 31.66
C ASP A 516 4.55 29.88 30.86
N TYR A 517 4.80 29.15 29.78
CA TYR A 517 3.76 28.74 28.83
C TYR A 517 3.69 27.22 28.65
N PRO A 518 2.50 26.60 28.71
CA PRO A 518 2.31 25.21 28.36
C PRO A 518 2.70 24.93 26.90
N LEU A 519 3.48 23.87 26.66
CA LEU A 519 3.85 23.41 25.32
C LEU A 519 2.85 22.37 24.82
N ILE A 520 2.11 22.71 23.77
CA ILE A 520 1.11 21.82 23.16
C ILE A 520 1.76 21.01 22.03
N LYS A 521 1.83 19.70 22.24
CA LYS A 521 2.23 18.69 21.26
C LYS A 521 1.01 17.91 20.77
N ILE A 522 1.21 17.04 19.77
CA ILE A 522 0.15 16.22 19.17
C ILE A 522 -0.51 15.29 20.21
N GLU A 523 0.26 14.78 21.17
CA GLU A 523 -0.23 13.94 22.26
C GLU A 523 -1.24 14.65 23.16
N ASN A 524 -1.12 15.98 23.30
CA ASN A 524 -2.01 16.81 24.12
C ASN A 524 -3.32 17.16 23.42
N LEU A 525 -3.43 16.95 22.11
CA LEU A 525 -4.69 17.15 21.40
C LEU A 525 -5.65 16.02 21.76
N SER A 526 -6.95 16.28 21.71
CA SER A 526 -8.03 15.31 21.89
C SER A 526 -9.00 15.37 20.72
N ARG A 527 -9.72 14.28 20.44
CA ARG A 527 -10.85 14.29 19.49
C ARG A 527 -12.16 14.64 20.20
N ASP A 528 -12.18 14.81 21.51
CA ASP A 528 -13.41 15.14 22.23
C ASP A 528 -13.69 16.65 22.18
N ILE A 529 -14.87 17.02 21.67
CA ILE A 529 -15.32 18.43 21.62
C ILE A 529 -15.66 18.97 23.02
N LEU A 530 -15.91 18.08 23.99
CA LEU A 530 -16.22 18.44 25.39
C LEU A 530 -14.94 18.70 26.20
N GLU A 531 -13.79 18.19 25.76
CA GLU A 531 -12.48 18.50 26.34
C GLU A 531 -11.95 19.84 25.79
N THR A 532 -12.51 20.94 26.30
CA THR A 532 -12.03 22.29 25.98
C THR A 532 -10.87 22.76 26.87
N ASP A 533 -10.65 22.08 28.01
CA ASP A 533 -9.57 22.41 28.93
C ASP A 533 -8.37 21.51 28.67
N LEU A 534 -7.30 22.09 28.11
CA LEU A 534 -6.02 21.39 27.91
C LEU A 534 -5.28 21.15 29.26
N SER A 535 -5.95 21.27 30.40
CA SER A 535 -5.34 21.50 31.72
C SER A 535 -4.77 20.28 32.43
N ASP A 536 -5.22 19.07 32.11
CA ASP A 536 -4.99 17.97 33.07
C ASP A 536 -3.78 17.09 32.74
N ASN A 537 -3.12 17.27 31.58
CA ASN A 537 -2.02 16.39 31.12
C ASN A 537 -0.83 17.11 30.43
N ILE A 538 -0.56 18.39 30.71
CA ILE A 538 0.63 19.08 30.15
C ILE A 538 1.76 19.12 31.16
N SER A 539 2.73 18.21 31.01
CA SER A 539 3.93 18.14 31.86
C SER A 539 5.05 19.11 31.46
N SER A 540 5.04 19.60 30.21
CA SER A 540 6.12 20.41 29.64
C SER A 540 5.70 21.87 29.47
N LYS A 541 6.39 22.80 30.13
CA LYS A 541 6.25 24.26 29.91
C LYS A 541 7.54 24.85 29.36
N VAL A 542 7.45 26.08 28.84
CA VAL A 542 8.55 26.77 28.18
C VAL A 542 8.69 28.19 28.71
N TYR A 543 9.92 28.57 29.06
CA TYR A 543 10.26 29.95 29.42
C TYR A 543 10.15 30.87 28.20
N PHE A 544 9.63 32.07 28.42
CA PHE A 544 9.45 33.01 27.32
C PHE A 544 10.77 33.44 26.68
N ALA A 545 10.82 33.41 25.35
CA ALA A 545 11.85 34.06 24.56
C ALA A 545 11.21 34.70 23.32
N GLN A 546 11.76 35.84 22.86
CA GLN A 546 11.20 36.59 21.72
C GLN A 546 11.09 35.73 20.44
N LYS A 547 11.99 34.75 20.27
CA LYS A 547 11.95 33.74 19.19
C LYS A 547 10.66 32.92 19.13
N TYR A 548 9.94 32.79 20.26
CA TYR A 548 8.72 31.98 20.38
C TYR A 548 7.43 32.77 20.13
N ALA A 549 7.49 34.10 19.99
CA ALA A 549 6.31 34.96 19.88
C ALA A 549 5.37 34.59 18.71
N ARG A 550 5.90 34.08 17.58
CA ARG A 550 5.08 33.70 16.42
C ARG A 550 4.23 32.44 16.61
N ALA A 551 4.64 31.56 17.53
CA ALA A 551 3.97 30.30 17.82
C ALA A 551 3.15 30.35 19.12
N LEU A 552 3.12 31.52 19.79
CA LEU A 552 2.32 31.74 20.98
C LEU A 552 0.88 32.06 20.57
N ILE A 553 -0.07 31.33 21.17
CA ILE A 553 -1.50 31.49 20.92
C ILE A 553 -2.17 31.94 22.21
N SER A 554 -2.84 33.09 22.17
CA SER A 554 -3.51 33.73 23.31
C SER A 554 -4.99 33.96 23.08
N GLU A 555 -5.51 33.52 21.93
CA GLU A 555 -6.88 33.74 21.48
C GLU A 555 -7.57 32.41 21.18
N LYS A 556 -8.91 32.40 21.21
CA LYS A 556 -9.71 31.19 20.92
C LYS A 556 -9.41 30.70 19.50
N CYS A 557 -9.00 29.44 19.36
CA CYS A 557 -8.63 28.88 18.07
C CYS A 557 -8.91 27.38 18.01
N LEU A 558 -8.75 26.79 16.82
CA LEU A 558 -8.75 25.34 16.64
C LEU A 558 -7.31 24.85 16.44
N LEU A 559 -6.82 24.03 17.36
CA LEU A 559 -5.50 23.41 17.28
C LEU A 559 -5.59 22.09 16.54
N VAL A 560 -4.75 21.86 15.53
CA VAL A 560 -4.86 20.75 14.60
C VAL A 560 -3.53 20.04 14.44
N ALA A 561 -3.52 18.71 14.56
CA ALA A 561 -2.33 17.90 14.34
C ALA A 561 -1.88 17.97 12.87
N ARG A 562 -0.58 18.17 12.66
CA ARG A 562 0.08 18.15 11.35
C ARG A 562 0.22 16.72 10.78
N ILE A 563 0.27 15.72 11.66
CA ILE A 563 0.57 14.31 11.36
C ILE A 563 -0.53 13.43 11.96
N GLY A 564 -0.85 12.32 11.30
CA GLY A 564 -1.90 11.36 11.70
C GLY A 564 -3.00 11.23 10.65
N GLU A 565 -3.81 10.15 10.69
CA GLU A 565 -4.78 9.83 9.62
C GLU A 565 -5.90 10.86 9.46
N ASN A 566 -6.49 11.31 10.56
CA ASN A 566 -7.50 12.37 10.58
C ASN A 566 -6.93 13.53 11.39
N LEU A 567 -7.04 14.76 10.87
CA LEU A 567 -6.60 16.00 11.53
C LEU A 567 -7.16 16.05 12.96
N LYS A 568 -6.36 15.60 13.95
CA LYS A 568 -6.76 15.57 15.36
C LYS A 568 -6.89 17.01 15.81
N ALA A 569 -8.11 17.46 16.05
CA ALA A 569 -8.45 18.87 16.20
C ALA A 569 -9.06 19.11 17.59
N THR A 570 -8.60 20.14 18.28
CA THR A 570 -9.02 20.48 19.64
C THR A 570 -9.27 21.97 19.71
N ILE A 571 -10.43 22.36 20.27
CA ILE A 571 -10.75 23.78 20.43
C ILE A 571 -10.02 24.30 21.66
N PHE A 572 -9.13 25.27 21.45
CA PHE A 572 -8.47 25.98 22.54
C PHE A 572 -9.28 27.23 22.89
N VAL A 573 -9.64 27.34 24.17
CA VAL A 573 -10.23 28.54 24.77
C VAL A 573 -9.27 29.03 25.86
N PRO A 574 -8.76 30.27 25.77
CA PRO A 574 -7.93 30.83 26.84
C PRO A 574 -8.70 30.88 28.17
N THR A 575 -8.13 30.26 29.21
CA THR A 575 -8.66 30.27 30.58
C THR A 575 -7.75 31.05 31.52
N ASP A 576 -8.19 31.31 32.75
CA ASP A 576 -7.36 32.00 33.76
C ASP A 576 -6.06 31.25 34.10
N LYS A 577 -6.07 29.91 34.00
CA LYS A 577 -4.89 29.06 34.22
C LYS A 577 -3.94 29.04 33.02
N ASN A 578 -4.48 29.01 31.79
CA ASN A 578 -3.72 28.87 30.55
C ASN A 578 -4.08 29.99 29.57
N ARG A 579 -3.72 31.23 29.91
CA ARG A 579 -4.01 32.42 29.08
C ARG A 579 -3.34 32.38 27.71
N SER A 580 -2.21 31.69 27.60
CA SER A 580 -1.50 31.53 26.34
C SER A 580 -0.77 30.20 26.31
N VAL A 581 -0.71 29.59 25.14
CA VAL A 581 -0.07 28.30 24.91
C VAL A 581 0.92 28.39 23.77
N LEU A 582 2.02 27.65 23.87
CA LEU A 582 3.02 27.54 22.81
C LEU A 582 2.77 26.26 22.02
N ILE A 583 2.58 26.35 20.71
CA ILE A 583 2.32 25.17 19.87
C ILE A 583 3.62 24.62 19.25
N HIS A 584 3.75 23.29 19.29
CA HIS A 584 4.88 22.55 18.72
C HIS A 584 4.84 22.48 17.18
N THR A 585 5.96 22.18 16.51
CA THR A 585 6.05 22.02 15.02
C THR A 585 5.09 20.99 14.42
N GLY A 586 4.58 20.09 15.26
CA GLY A 586 3.58 19.06 14.92
C GLY A 586 2.13 19.54 15.01
N VAL A 587 1.90 20.79 15.40
CA VAL A 587 0.56 21.36 15.62
C VAL A 587 0.43 22.67 14.83
N TYR A 588 -0.74 22.87 14.22
CA TYR A 588 -1.15 24.09 13.57
C TYR A 588 -2.29 24.75 14.36
N ALA A 589 -2.36 26.07 14.36
CA ALA A 589 -3.48 26.82 14.93
C ALA A 589 -4.29 27.49 13.83
N PHE A 590 -5.61 27.24 13.81
CA PHE A 590 -6.57 27.86 12.90
C PHE A 590 -7.30 28.98 13.64
N LEU A 591 -7.06 30.21 13.19
CA LEU A 591 -7.54 31.44 13.82
C LEU A 591 -8.59 32.09 12.91
N PRO A 592 -9.84 32.30 13.34
CA PRO A 592 -10.87 32.94 12.51
C PRO A 592 -10.43 34.33 12.03
N LEU A 593 -10.65 34.64 10.75
CA LEU A 593 -10.23 35.93 10.16
C LEU A 593 -11.11 37.12 10.53
N ASP A 594 -12.41 36.91 10.81
CA ASP A 594 -13.38 37.98 11.09
C ASP A 594 -14.29 37.68 12.30
N LYS A 595 -15.00 38.68 12.86
CA LYS A 595 -15.90 38.48 14.03
C LYS A 595 -17.40 38.63 13.73
N LYS A 596 -17.80 39.22 12.59
CA LYS A 596 -19.22 39.45 12.25
C LYS A 596 -19.82 38.37 11.32
N ASP A 597 -19.05 37.85 10.36
CA ASP A 597 -19.48 36.83 9.38
C ASP A 597 -18.58 35.57 9.35
N SER A 598 -17.83 35.33 10.41
CA SER A 598 -16.88 34.22 10.46
C SER A 598 -17.54 32.85 10.61
N ILE A 599 -16.79 31.83 10.22
CA ILE A 599 -17.09 30.45 10.53
C ILE A 599 -17.10 30.24 12.05
N ASP A 600 -18.06 29.48 12.56
CA ASP A 600 -18.04 29.01 13.93
C ASP A 600 -16.93 27.94 14.09
N LEU A 601 -16.08 28.06 15.12
CA LEU A 601 -14.99 27.11 15.34
C LEU A 601 -15.51 25.70 15.65
N GLU A 602 -16.67 25.57 16.29
CA GLU A 602 -17.31 24.27 16.53
C GLU A 602 -17.87 23.69 15.23
N TYR A 603 -18.46 24.54 14.38
CA TYR A 603 -18.90 24.12 13.04
C TYR A 603 -17.70 23.64 12.21
N LEU A 604 -16.62 24.43 12.17
CA LEU A 604 -15.38 24.06 11.48
C LEU A 604 -14.81 22.74 12.01
N TYR A 605 -14.80 22.54 13.33
CA TYR A 605 -14.37 21.28 13.95
C TYR A 605 -15.16 20.10 13.36
N TYR A 606 -16.50 20.17 13.29
CA TYR A 606 -17.30 19.09 12.71
C TYR A 606 -17.03 18.91 11.21
N GLN A 607 -16.88 20.00 10.47
CA GLN A 607 -16.58 19.93 9.04
C GLN A 607 -15.22 19.29 8.75
N LEU A 608 -14.20 19.49 9.60
CA LEU A 608 -12.90 18.80 9.45
C LEU A 608 -13.00 17.27 9.54
N TYR A 609 -14.06 16.75 10.16
CA TYR A 609 -14.35 15.32 10.25
C TYR A 609 -15.38 14.82 9.23
N SER A 610 -15.92 15.70 8.40
CA SER A 610 -16.77 15.27 7.28
C SER A 610 -15.98 14.39 6.31
N SER A 611 -16.64 13.39 5.71
CA SER A 611 -16.03 12.51 4.71
C SER A 611 -15.36 13.31 3.59
N PHE A 612 -16.03 14.36 3.11
CA PHE A 612 -15.55 15.27 2.09
C PHE A 612 -14.21 15.94 2.45
N VAL A 613 -14.07 16.49 3.66
CA VAL A 613 -12.83 17.17 4.07
C VAL A 613 -11.73 16.16 4.41
N VAL A 614 -12.06 15.05 5.07
CA VAL A 614 -11.09 14.00 5.42
C VAL A 614 -10.42 13.44 4.18
N GLU A 615 -11.18 13.20 3.11
CA GLU A 615 -10.62 12.70 1.86
C GLU A 615 -9.73 13.72 1.14
N GLN A 616 -10.14 14.99 1.09
CA GLN A 616 -9.29 16.08 0.59
C GLN A 616 -7.95 16.16 1.35
N VAL A 617 -7.99 16.00 2.68
CA VAL A 617 -6.80 16.00 3.54
C VAL A 617 -5.90 14.82 3.19
N LYS A 618 -6.45 13.60 3.09
CA LYS A 618 -5.67 12.38 2.79
C LYS A 618 -4.87 12.53 1.50
N LYS A 619 -5.50 13.02 0.42
CA LYS A 619 -4.87 13.18 -0.90
C LYS A 619 -3.80 14.26 -0.95
N ARG A 620 -3.86 15.25 -0.05
CA ARG A 620 -2.93 16.39 -0.01
C ARG A 620 -1.79 16.23 1.00
N LYS A 621 -1.69 15.07 1.67
CA LYS A 621 -0.56 14.73 2.53
C LYS A 621 0.70 14.42 1.71
N LEU A 622 1.83 14.70 2.33
CA LEU A 622 3.17 14.50 1.78
C LEU A 622 3.95 13.52 2.66
N GLY A 623 4.86 12.77 2.05
CA GLY A 623 5.75 11.82 2.72
C GLY A 623 5.16 10.41 2.81
N ALA A 624 5.96 9.42 2.40
CA ALA A 624 5.55 8.01 2.34
C ALA A 624 5.61 7.30 3.71
N VAL A 625 6.61 7.64 4.55
CA VAL A 625 6.86 6.96 5.84
C VAL A 625 6.07 7.61 6.98
N MET A 626 5.99 8.94 6.99
CA MET A 626 5.24 9.70 8.01
C MET A 626 4.41 10.79 7.32
N PRO A 627 3.18 10.48 6.86
CA PRO A 627 2.35 11.40 6.10
C PRO A 627 2.01 12.64 6.92
N TYR A 628 2.33 13.83 6.38
CA TYR A 628 2.02 15.12 7.00
C TYR A 628 1.37 16.06 6.00
N ILE A 629 0.59 17.03 6.48
CA ILE A 629 0.00 18.06 5.61
C ILE A 629 0.75 19.38 5.73
N SER A 630 1.05 20.01 4.58
CA SER A 630 1.69 21.33 4.54
C SER A 630 0.68 22.46 4.73
N ILE A 631 1.12 23.64 5.19
CA ILE A 631 0.24 24.82 5.28
C ILE A 631 -0.29 25.22 3.89
N ALA A 632 0.54 25.12 2.84
CA ALA A 632 0.12 25.42 1.47
C ALA A 632 -1.01 24.47 1.01
N SER A 633 -0.91 23.18 1.36
CA SER A 633 -1.95 22.19 1.09
C SER A 633 -3.24 22.48 1.88
N LEU A 634 -3.12 22.79 3.17
CA LEU A 634 -4.27 23.10 4.04
C LEU A 634 -5.04 24.32 3.55
N LYS A 635 -4.33 25.37 3.11
CA LYS A 635 -4.94 26.60 2.61
C LYS A 635 -5.89 26.36 1.43
N GLN A 636 -5.72 25.27 0.68
CA GLN A 636 -6.53 24.95 -0.50
C GLN A 636 -7.70 24.00 -0.22
N ILE A 637 -7.90 23.57 1.03
CA ILE A 637 -9.02 22.68 1.39
C ILE A 637 -10.32 23.46 1.28
N VAL A 638 -11.33 22.87 0.64
CA VAL A 638 -12.68 23.44 0.58
C VAL A 638 -13.49 22.90 1.76
N ILE A 639 -14.06 23.83 2.53
CA ILE A 639 -14.90 23.55 3.69
C ILE A 639 -16.35 23.82 3.30
N PRO A 640 -17.27 22.86 3.50
CA PRO A 640 -18.70 23.12 3.40
C PRO A 640 -19.07 24.34 4.25
N TYR A 641 -19.79 25.29 3.67
CA TYR A 641 -20.06 26.57 4.28
C TYR A 641 -21.53 26.94 4.13
N VAL A 642 -22.14 27.35 5.25
CA VAL A 642 -23.52 27.83 5.33
C VAL A 642 -23.56 29.10 6.17
N ASP A 643 -24.69 29.82 6.16
CA ASP A 643 -24.85 31.02 6.97
C ASP A 643 -24.79 30.74 8.48
N ARG A 644 -24.58 31.79 9.28
CA ARG A 644 -24.32 31.63 10.72
C ARG A 644 -25.50 31.05 11.50
N GLN A 645 -26.73 31.30 11.07
CA GLN A 645 -27.91 30.74 11.74
C GLN A 645 -27.98 29.24 11.49
N THR A 646 -27.78 28.82 10.24
CA THR A 646 -27.72 27.40 9.87
C THR A 646 -26.53 26.68 10.53
N GLN A 647 -25.36 27.31 10.66
CA GLN A 647 -24.23 26.74 11.41
C GLN A 647 -24.60 26.43 12.87
N LYS A 648 -25.31 27.35 13.55
CA LYS A 648 -25.75 27.14 14.94
C LYS A 648 -26.73 25.97 15.03
N SER A 649 -27.74 25.92 14.17
CA SER A 649 -28.69 24.80 14.12
C SER A 649 -28.01 23.46 13.83
N PHE A 650 -27.00 23.45 12.95
CA PHE A 650 -26.18 22.27 12.69
C PHE A 650 -25.41 21.82 13.95
N ILE A 651 -24.73 22.75 14.63
CA ILE A 651 -23.99 22.44 15.88
C ILE A 651 -24.95 21.90 16.95
N GLU A 652 -26.12 22.51 17.13
CA GLU A 652 -27.14 22.07 18.09
C GLU A 652 -27.62 20.65 17.77
N SER A 653 -27.85 20.34 16.48
CA SER A 653 -28.21 18.99 16.06
C SER A 653 -27.08 17.99 16.31
N GLN A 654 -25.82 18.32 16.00
CA GLN A 654 -24.69 17.44 16.26
C GLN A 654 -24.49 17.19 17.76
N LYS A 655 -24.62 18.23 18.59
CA LYS A 655 -24.57 18.09 20.06
C LYS A 655 -25.73 17.27 20.59
N ALA A 656 -26.95 17.47 20.07
CA ALA A 656 -28.11 16.68 20.46
C ALA A 656 -27.93 15.19 20.10
N ASN A 657 -27.34 14.89 18.94
CA ASN A 657 -27.01 13.53 18.53
C ASN A 657 -25.92 12.92 19.42
N LEU A 658 -24.84 13.65 19.72
CA LEU A 658 -23.79 13.23 20.66
C LEU A 658 -24.36 12.96 22.07
N ILE A 659 -25.21 13.85 22.57
CA ILE A 659 -25.88 13.67 23.86
C ILE A 659 -26.86 12.49 23.82
N ALA A 660 -27.57 12.28 22.71
CA ALA A 660 -28.44 11.12 22.53
C ALA A 660 -27.64 9.83 22.45
N GLU A 661 -26.48 9.81 21.80
CA GLU A 661 -25.58 8.67 21.72
C GLU A 661 -24.95 8.36 23.08
N GLU A 662 -24.46 9.37 23.80
CA GLU A 662 -23.94 9.22 25.17
C GLU A 662 -25.05 8.85 26.16
N LYS A 663 -26.27 9.36 25.99
CA LYS A 663 -27.45 8.95 26.76
C LYS A 663 -27.85 7.53 26.40
N ASN A 664 -27.71 7.09 25.14
CA ASN A 664 -27.94 5.72 24.73
C ASN A 664 -26.84 4.78 25.24
N ARG A 665 -25.57 5.21 25.29
CA ARG A 665 -24.48 4.49 25.95
C ARG A 665 -24.69 4.43 27.46
N ALA A 666 -25.03 5.52 28.10
CA ALA A 666 -25.37 5.58 29.53
C ALA A 666 -26.64 4.76 29.84
N ASN A 667 -27.64 4.75 28.96
CA ASN A 667 -28.83 3.92 29.07
C ASN A 667 -28.54 2.44 28.75
N ALA A 668 -27.60 2.14 27.85
CA ALA A 668 -27.10 0.79 27.62
C ALA A 668 -26.28 0.30 28.82
N VAL A 669 -25.51 1.19 29.45
CA VAL A 669 -24.82 0.97 30.73
C VAL A 669 -25.85 0.78 31.87
N LEU A 670 -26.93 1.58 31.93
CA LEU A 670 -28.03 1.42 32.88
C LEU A 670 -28.87 0.16 32.62
N LYS A 671 -29.05 -0.25 31.35
CA LYS A 671 -29.65 -1.54 30.97
C LYS A 671 -28.74 -2.70 31.35
N SER A 672 -27.42 -2.55 31.19
CA SER A 672 -26.43 -3.53 31.66
C SER A 672 -26.35 -3.61 33.18
N LEU A 673 -26.75 -2.54 33.90
CA LEU A 673 -26.94 -2.55 35.35
C LEU A 673 -28.24 -3.24 35.81
N GLY A 674 -29.17 -3.51 34.89
CA GLY A 674 -30.34 -4.39 35.09
C GLY A 674 -30.12 -5.85 34.69
N SER A 675 -28.92 -6.20 34.20
CA SER A 675 -28.52 -7.58 33.90
C SER A 675 -27.08 -7.77 34.36
N LYS A 676 -26.90 -7.90 35.68
CA LYS A 676 -25.64 -8.39 36.28
C LYS A 676 -25.19 -9.74 35.72
N ASP A 677 -26.05 -10.47 35.01
CA ASP A 677 -25.79 -11.81 34.50
C ASP A 677 -25.12 -11.84 33.12
N GLU A 678 -25.31 -10.84 32.25
CA GLU A 678 -24.71 -10.84 30.90
C GLU A 678 -23.23 -10.40 30.90
N LEU A 679 -22.87 -9.37 31.67
CA LEU A 679 -21.48 -8.97 31.91
C LEU A 679 -20.69 -10.10 32.61
N ARG A 680 -21.32 -10.80 33.57
CA ARG A 680 -20.73 -11.97 34.23
C ARG A 680 -20.54 -13.14 33.28
N GLN A 681 -21.50 -13.45 32.40
CA GLN A 681 -21.33 -14.53 31.43
C GLN A 681 -20.22 -14.23 30.42
N SER A 682 -20.09 -12.98 29.98
CA SER A 682 -19.00 -12.57 29.09
C SER A 682 -17.62 -12.67 29.76
N GLU A 683 -17.48 -12.24 31.02
CA GLU A 683 -16.23 -12.41 31.78
C GLU A 683 -15.91 -13.90 32.00
N LEU A 684 -16.91 -14.73 32.32
CA LEU A 684 -16.75 -16.18 32.49
C LEU A 684 -16.35 -16.88 31.19
N GLU A 685 -16.90 -16.49 30.04
CA GLU A 685 -16.52 -17.03 28.73
C GLU A 685 -15.10 -16.63 28.32
N ILE A 686 -14.68 -15.38 28.58
CA ILE A 686 -13.31 -14.90 28.31
C ILE A 686 -12.30 -15.64 29.20
N ILE A 687 -12.57 -15.76 30.50
CA ILE A 687 -11.67 -16.44 31.45
C ILE A 687 -11.64 -17.95 31.17
N LYS A 688 -12.76 -18.57 30.78
CA LYS A 688 -12.82 -19.99 30.35
C LYS A 688 -12.01 -20.24 29.09
N THR A 689 -12.09 -19.32 28.12
CA THR A 689 -11.28 -19.38 26.90
C THR A 689 -9.79 -19.23 27.20
N LEU A 690 -9.41 -18.24 28.02
CA LEU A 690 -8.03 -18.03 28.45
C LEU A 690 -7.48 -19.23 29.23
N THR A 691 -8.27 -19.79 30.15
CA THR A 691 -7.86 -20.97 30.95
C THR A 691 -7.64 -22.20 30.05
N HIS A 692 -8.53 -22.45 29.09
CA HIS A 692 -8.41 -23.56 28.15
C HIS A 692 -7.21 -23.39 27.19
N GLN A 693 -6.88 -22.15 26.81
CA GLN A 693 -5.75 -21.85 25.92
C GLN A 693 -4.39 -21.89 26.62
N LEU A 694 -4.31 -21.40 27.86
CA LEU A 694 -3.03 -21.22 28.59
C LEU A 694 -2.58 -22.50 29.32
N ARG A 695 -3.51 -23.38 29.71
CA ARG A 695 -3.19 -24.61 30.45
C ARG A 695 -2.30 -25.59 29.67
N PRO A 696 -2.57 -25.91 28.38
CA PRO A 696 -1.67 -26.74 27.59
C PRO A 696 -0.28 -26.10 27.43
N THR A 697 -0.23 -24.76 27.36
CA THR A 697 1.00 -23.99 27.21
C THR A 697 1.87 -24.07 28.45
N PHE A 698 1.31 -23.87 29.66
CA PHE A 698 2.06 -24.02 30.91
C PHE A 698 2.49 -25.46 31.19
N MET A 699 1.66 -26.46 30.86
CA MET A 699 2.04 -27.88 30.92
C MET A 699 3.18 -28.19 29.94
N GLY A 700 3.14 -27.61 28.73
CA GLY A 700 4.19 -27.70 27.74
C GLY A 700 5.50 -27.08 28.22
N ILE A 701 5.45 -25.89 28.81
CA ILE A 701 6.60 -25.20 29.42
C ILE A 701 7.20 -26.05 30.53
N ASN A 702 6.39 -26.60 31.44
CA ASN A 702 6.90 -27.49 32.49
C ASN A 702 7.54 -28.77 31.92
N SER A 703 6.98 -29.34 30.85
CA SER A 703 7.54 -30.51 30.17
C SER A 703 8.87 -30.21 29.47
N ILE A 704 8.99 -29.05 28.82
CA ILE A 704 10.21 -28.63 28.13
C ILE A 704 11.28 -28.23 29.14
N SER A 705 10.94 -27.41 30.13
CA SER A 705 11.86 -26.98 31.20
C SER A 705 12.40 -28.17 31.99
N SER A 706 11.58 -29.20 32.27
CA SER A 706 12.06 -30.42 32.92
C SER A 706 12.98 -31.27 32.03
N ARG A 707 12.83 -31.25 30.70
CA ARG A 707 13.79 -31.87 29.77
C ARG A 707 15.08 -31.08 29.68
N ILE A 708 14.99 -29.75 29.64
CA ILE A 708 16.15 -28.84 29.66
C ILE A 708 16.94 -29.03 30.95
N MET A 709 16.29 -29.09 32.11
CA MET A 709 16.96 -29.38 33.39
C MET A 709 17.71 -30.71 33.36
N ARG A 710 17.12 -31.78 32.79
CA ARG A 710 17.85 -33.05 32.65
C ARG A 710 19.09 -32.93 31.78
N VAL A 711 19.06 -32.11 30.73
CA VAL A 711 20.24 -31.86 29.88
C VAL A 711 21.27 -31.02 30.63
N ILE A 712 20.84 -29.98 31.34
CA ILE A 712 21.72 -29.12 32.15
C ILE A 712 22.43 -29.95 33.23
N GLU A 713 21.69 -30.80 33.95
CA GLU A 713 22.24 -31.69 34.99
C GLU A 713 23.20 -32.72 34.39
N LYS A 714 22.85 -33.29 33.22
CA LYS A 714 23.67 -34.30 32.53
C LYS A 714 24.99 -33.73 32.00
N GLU A 715 24.94 -32.56 31.38
CA GLU A 715 26.10 -31.89 30.77
C GLU A 715 26.84 -30.96 31.74
N LYS A 716 26.41 -30.91 33.02
CA LYS A 716 26.96 -30.06 34.10
C LYS A 716 27.01 -28.57 33.73
N LEU A 717 25.90 -28.06 33.22
CA LEU A 717 25.78 -26.68 32.75
C LEU A 717 25.09 -25.73 33.76
N ASP A 718 24.77 -26.20 34.99
CA ASP A 718 24.02 -25.43 36.00
C ASP A 718 24.64 -24.05 36.29
N ASP A 719 25.98 -23.98 36.33
CA ASP A 719 26.74 -22.78 36.72
C ASP A 719 27.07 -21.85 35.54
N ARG A 720 26.63 -22.18 34.32
CA ARG A 720 26.88 -21.32 33.14
C ARG A 720 26.01 -20.07 33.21
N MET A 721 26.64 -18.91 33.07
CA MET A 721 26.00 -17.60 33.06
C MET A 721 25.65 -17.19 31.61
N GLU A 722 24.68 -16.29 31.43
CA GLU A 722 24.23 -15.84 30.10
C GLU A 722 25.33 -15.06 29.36
N PHE A 723 26.15 -14.34 30.12
CA PHE A 723 27.36 -13.67 29.63
C PHE A 723 28.42 -13.64 30.74
N ASN A 724 29.69 -13.53 30.34
CA ASN A 724 30.80 -13.36 31.27
C ASN A 724 30.96 -11.85 31.55
N ASP A 725 30.90 -11.42 32.81
CA ASP A 725 31.07 -10.00 33.16
C ASP A 725 32.49 -9.47 32.82
N GLU A 726 33.45 -10.35 32.52
CA GLU A 726 34.81 -9.99 32.09
C GLU A 726 34.96 -9.74 30.57
N ASP A 727 33.99 -10.13 29.73
CA ASP A 727 34.02 -9.84 28.29
C ASP A 727 33.57 -8.38 28.04
N GLN A 728 34.54 -7.45 28.02
CA GLN A 728 34.34 -5.99 27.91
C GLN A 728 33.78 -5.47 26.57
N GLN A 729 33.07 -6.29 25.77
CA GLN A 729 32.48 -5.83 24.51
C GLN A 729 31.05 -6.36 24.32
N ILE A 730 30.13 -5.86 25.13
CA ILE A 730 28.73 -5.73 24.69
C ILE A 730 28.54 -4.23 24.40
N GLU A 731 28.82 -3.81 23.17
CA GLU A 731 28.49 -2.46 22.71
C GLU A 731 26.96 -2.34 22.63
N ILE A 732 26.37 -1.76 23.66
CA ILE A 732 24.98 -1.32 23.63
C ILE A 732 24.96 0.00 22.89
N ASP A 733 24.17 0.08 21.81
CA ASP A 733 23.95 1.31 21.06
C ASP A 733 23.59 2.46 22.03
N PRO A 734 24.34 3.57 22.05
CA PRO A 734 24.14 4.66 23.00
C PRO A 734 22.76 5.32 22.89
N GLU A 735 22.02 5.16 21.78
CA GLU A 735 20.64 5.64 21.67
C GLU A 735 19.63 4.75 22.43
N ILE A 736 19.96 3.47 22.65
CA ILE A 736 19.08 2.47 23.29
C ILE A 736 19.44 2.29 24.78
N ALA A 737 20.68 2.60 25.18
CA ALA A 737 21.19 2.43 26.54
C ALA A 737 20.40 3.19 27.64
N VAL A 738 19.63 4.22 27.26
CA VAL A 738 18.77 4.97 28.20
C VAL A 738 17.45 4.23 28.49
N PHE A 739 17.06 3.26 27.65
CA PHE A 739 15.77 2.56 27.71
C PHE A 739 15.86 1.11 28.19
N THR A 740 17.06 0.56 28.42
CA THR A 740 17.25 -0.85 28.79
C THR A 740 18.03 -0.99 30.11
N GLN A 741 17.43 -1.71 31.07
CA GLN A 741 18.14 -2.18 32.26
C GLN A 741 19.02 -3.38 31.88
N LYS A 742 20.22 -3.48 32.49
CA LYS A 742 21.09 -4.66 32.29
C LYS A 742 20.31 -5.91 32.72
N PRO A 743 20.16 -6.94 31.86
CA PRO A 743 19.41 -8.14 32.22
C PRO A 743 20.03 -8.84 33.43
N GLU A 744 19.19 -9.48 34.26
CA GLU A 744 19.65 -10.21 35.46
C GLU A 744 20.49 -11.43 35.03
N ASN A 745 21.80 -11.43 35.33
CA ASN A 745 22.70 -12.53 34.97
C ASN A 745 22.63 -13.64 36.04
N PHE A 746 21.83 -14.68 35.80
CA PHE A 746 21.75 -15.84 36.69
C PHE A 746 22.42 -17.08 36.10
N PRO A 747 22.90 -18.00 36.95
CA PRO A 747 23.28 -19.34 36.50
C PRO A 747 22.09 -20.02 35.81
N LEU A 748 22.36 -20.65 34.67
CA LEU A 748 21.36 -21.28 33.81
C LEU A 748 20.46 -22.26 34.59
N GLY A 749 21.03 -23.03 35.52
CA GLY A 749 20.28 -23.95 36.38
C GLY A 749 19.29 -23.22 37.32
N LYS A 750 19.68 -22.05 37.85
CA LYS A 750 18.81 -21.23 38.72
C LYS A 750 17.68 -20.57 37.91
N LEU A 751 17.98 -20.11 36.70
CA LEU A 751 17.02 -19.50 35.79
C LEU A 751 15.92 -20.51 35.40
N VAL A 752 16.30 -21.71 34.98
CA VAL A 752 15.35 -22.75 34.58
C VAL A 752 14.51 -23.23 35.78
N LYS A 753 15.10 -23.36 36.98
CA LYS A 753 14.34 -23.66 38.22
C LYS A 753 13.32 -22.58 38.57
N LYS A 754 13.68 -21.30 38.42
CA LYS A 754 12.76 -20.17 38.62
C LYS A 754 11.58 -20.23 37.63
N LEU A 755 11.88 -20.48 36.36
CA LEU A 755 10.89 -20.69 35.30
C LEU A 755 9.91 -21.84 35.60
N MET A 756 10.42 -22.94 36.14
CA MET A 756 9.57 -24.07 36.56
C MET A 756 8.64 -23.69 37.73
N ALA A 757 9.18 -23.02 38.75
CA ALA A 757 8.39 -22.60 39.92
C ALA A 757 7.31 -21.56 39.55
N ASP A 758 7.64 -20.59 38.71
CA ASP A 758 6.70 -19.56 38.25
C ASP A 758 5.57 -20.17 37.40
N SER A 759 5.90 -21.15 36.55
CA SER A 759 4.93 -21.87 35.71
C SER A 759 4.02 -22.79 36.52
N GLU A 760 4.55 -23.47 37.56
CA GLU A 760 3.77 -24.28 38.50
C GLU A 760 2.79 -23.41 39.31
N HIS A 761 3.26 -22.29 39.85
CA HIS A 761 2.42 -21.33 40.56
C HIS A 761 1.30 -20.75 39.68
N LEU A 762 1.57 -20.44 38.40
CA LEU A 762 0.55 -19.99 37.45
C LEU A 762 -0.47 -21.09 37.12
N SER A 763 -0.05 -22.35 37.09
CA SER A 763 -0.94 -23.50 36.92
C SER A 763 -1.91 -23.65 38.09
N ASP A 764 -1.44 -23.47 39.33
CA ASP A 764 -2.27 -23.54 40.54
C ASP A 764 -3.29 -22.40 40.63
N ILE A 765 -2.87 -21.19 40.21
CA ILE A 765 -3.74 -20.03 40.06
C ILE A 765 -4.89 -20.35 39.09
N LEU A 766 -4.59 -20.90 37.91
CA LEU A 766 -5.60 -21.26 36.92
C LEU A 766 -6.55 -22.35 37.43
N GLY A 767 -6.05 -23.34 38.18
CA GLY A 767 -6.90 -24.35 38.81
C GLY A 767 -7.89 -23.77 39.82
N THR A 768 -7.46 -22.74 40.57
CA THR A 768 -8.33 -22.03 41.53
C THR A 768 -9.38 -21.17 40.81
N VAL A 769 -9.00 -20.50 39.72
CA VAL A 769 -9.92 -19.74 38.87
C VAL A 769 -10.99 -20.66 38.25
N GLU A 770 -10.63 -21.86 37.81
CA GLU A 770 -11.59 -22.83 37.23
C GLU A 770 -12.66 -23.27 38.24
N LYS A 771 -12.28 -23.54 39.50
CA LYS A 771 -13.24 -23.86 40.58
C LYS A 771 -14.21 -22.71 40.84
N VAL A 772 -13.67 -21.49 40.92
CA VAL A 772 -14.45 -20.26 41.08
C VAL A 772 -15.46 -20.11 39.93
N MET A 773 -15.06 -20.36 38.69
CA MET A 773 -15.94 -20.19 37.52
C MET A 773 -17.04 -21.25 37.39
N ASN A 774 -16.76 -22.49 37.80
CA ASN A 774 -17.71 -23.60 37.67
C ASN A 774 -18.66 -23.73 38.87
N PHE A 775 -18.48 -22.94 39.92
CA PHE A 775 -19.36 -22.92 41.07
C PHE A 775 -20.74 -22.37 40.70
N LYS A 776 -21.73 -23.26 40.62
CA LYS A 776 -23.15 -22.94 40.44
C LYS A 776 -23.93 -23.63 41.54
N LEU A 777 -24.78 -22.87 42.22
CA LEU A 777 -25.60 -23.37 43.32
C LEU A 777 -27.03 -22.90 43.09
N SER A 778 -27.96 -23.83 42.98
CA SER A 778 -29.38 -23.50 42.79
C SER A 778 -30.10 -23.44 44.14
N VAL A 779 -31.22 -22.73 44.19
CA VAL A 779 -32.02 -22.60 45.43
C VAL A 779 -32.51 -23.96 45.93
N GLU A 780 -32.67 -24.93 45.02
CA GLU A 780 -33.07 -26.32 45.30
C GLU A 780 -31.97 -27.15 46.00
N ASP A 781 -30.70 -26.71 45.91
CA ASP A 781 -29.55 -27.39 46.51
C ASP A 781 -29.31 -26.98 47.99
N LEU A 782 -30.13 -26.06 48.52
CA LEU A 782 -30.04 -25.54 49.88
C LEU A 782 -30.87 -26.39 50.84
N THR A 783 -30.27 -26.75 51.97
CA THR A 783 -30.94 -27.57 53.00
C THR A 783 -30.92 -26.88 54.35
N GLU A 784 -32.00 -27.01 55.11
CA GLU A 784 -32.05 -26.52 56.48
C GLU A 784 -30.98 -27.22 57.32
N THR A 785 -30.05 -26.42 57.83
CA THR A 785 -28.90 -26.93 58.56
C THR A 785 -28.69 -26.14 59.83
N ASP A 786 -28.60 -26.85 60.95
CA ASP A 786 -28.08 -26.31 62.20
C ASP A 786 -26.58 -26.03 62.06
N LEU A 787 -26.22 -24.75 62.07
CA LEU A 787 -24.86 -24.30 61.80
C LEU A 787 -23.89 -24.64 62.94
N LEU A 788 -24.36 -24.61 64.19
CA LEU A 788 -23.50 -24.94 65.33
C LEU A 788 -23.20 -26.44 65.35
N LYS A 789 -24.20 -27.27 65.04
CA LYS A 789 -24.02 -28.72 64.89
C LYS A 789 -23.06 -29.06 63.75
N LEU A 790 -23.23 -28.43 62.57
CA LEU A 790 -22.35 -28.63 61.42
C LEU A 790 -20.89 -28.29 61.73
N LEU A 791 -20.64 -27.15 62.39
CA LEU A 791 -19.27 -26.73 62.75
C LEU A 791 -18.63 -27.67 63.78
N ARG A 792 -19.41 -28.23 64.72
CA ARG A 792 -18.92 -29.24 65.67
C ARG A 792 -18.56 -30.56 64.97
N GLU A 793 -19.37 -31.00 64.02
CA GLU A 793 -19.08 -32.19 63.21
C GLU A 793 -17.81 -31.97 62.35
N TYR A 794 -17.69 -30.81 61.70
CA TYR A 794 -16.52 -30.41 60.92
C TYR A 794 -15.24 -30.34 61.76
N LYS A 795 -15.33 -29.77 62.97
CA LYS A 795 -14.23 -29.74 63.94
C LYS A 795 -13.70 -31.16 64.20
N ASN A 796 -14.58 -32.11 64.54
CA ASN A 796 -14.17 -33.48 64.86
C ASN A 796 -13.52 -34.17 63.64
N GLU A 797 -14.02 -33.92 62.44
CA GLU A 797 -13.47 -34.43 61.18
C GLU A 797 -12.04 -33.92 60.94
N LYS A 798 -11.81 -32.62 61.10
CA LYS A 798 -10.52 -31.98 60.78
C LYS A 798 -9.48 -32.10 61.89
N GLU A 799 -9.86 -32.18 63.17
CA GLU A 799 -8.91 -32.39 64.27
C GLU A 799 -8.09 -33.68 64.10
N ILE A 800 -8.66 -34.72 63.48
CA ILE A 800 -7.96 -35.95 63.12
C ILE A 800 -6.95 -35.70 62.00
N ALA A 801 -7.36 -35.01 60.93
CA ALA A 801 -6.52 -34.74 59.75
C ALA A 801 -5.35 -33.79 60.04
N ILE A 802 -5.56 -32.80 60.90
CA ILE A 802 -4.56 -31.78 61.27
C ILE A 802 -3.47 -32.35 62.20
N ASN A 803 -3.70 -33.53 62.80
CA ASN A 803 -2.76 -34.23 63.69
C ASN A 803 -2.21 -33.32 64.81
N HIS A 804 -3.10 -32.59 65.49
CA HIS A 804 -2.79 -31.73 66.66
C HIS A 804 -1.85 -30.53 66.39
N LYS A 805 -1.64 -30.12 65.13
CA LYS A 805 -0.85 -28.92 64.79
C LYS A 805 -1.45 -27.61 65.35
N TYR A 806 -2.77 -27.51 65.41
CA TYR A 806 -3.49 -26.37 66.01
C TYR A 806 -4.88 -26.79 66.51
N GLU A 807 -5.46 -26.01 67.42
CA GLU A 807 -6.77 -26.29 68.05
C GLU A 807 -7.92 -25.59 67.30
N ILE A 808 -9.02 -26.29 67.03
CA ILE A 808 -10.25 -25.69 66.48
C ILE A 808 -11.28 -25.53 67.60
N ILE A 809 -11.77 -24.32 67.83
CA ILE A 809 -12.75 -23.99 68.89
C ILE A 809 -14.07 -23.58 68.23
N VAL A 810 -15.16 -24.29 68.55
CA VAL A 810 -16.52 -23.96 68.07
C VAL A 810 -17.43 -23.68 69.25
N LYS A 811 -18.04 -22.49 69.28
CA LYS A 811 -18.97 -22.03 70.34
C LYS A 811 -20.13 -21.25 69.71
N GLY A 812 -21.23 -21.07 70.43
CA GLY A 812 -22.33 -20.25 69.94
C GLY A 812 -23.70 -20.80 70.28
N GLU A 813 -24.70 -20.27 69.58
CA GLU A 813 -26.12 -20.63 69.68
C GLU A 813 -26.50 -21.63 68.57
N ASP A 814 -27.43 -22.55 68.87
CA ASP A 814 -28.00 -23.46 67.86
C ASP A 814 -29.00 -22.66 66.99
N VAL A 815 -28.65 -22.44 65.73
CA VAL A 815 -29.47 -21.70 64.76
C VAL A 815 -29.42 -22.35 63.38
N VAL A 816 -30.58 -22.33 62.71
CA VAL A 816 -30.80 -23.00 61.43
C VAL A 816 -30.75 -21.97 60.29
N SER A 817 -29.99 -22.28 59.25
CA SER A 817 -29.99 -21.52 57.98
C SER A 817 -30.07 -22.47 56.79
N LEU A 818 -30.52 -21.95 55.64
CA LEU A 818 -30.59 -22.69 54.39
C LEU A 818 -29.23 -22.65 53.71
N ILE A 819 -28.48 -23.76 53.79
CA ILE A 819 -27.16 -23.86 53.17
C ILE A 819 -26.95 -25.15 52.40
N ASN A 820 -26.04 -25.12 51.44
CA ASN A 820 -25.47 -26.31 50.81
C ASN A 820 -24.26 -26.77 51.62
N LYS A 821 -24.42 -27.88 52.37
CA LYS A 821 -23.39 -28.38 53.29
C LYS A 821 -22.03 -28.64 52.61
N PRO A 822 -21.94 -29.25 51.42
CA PRO A 822 -20.66 -29.44 50.72
C PRO A 822 -19.92 -28.14 50.40
N ALA A 823 -20.60 -27.17 49.76
CA ALA A 823 -20.01 -25.88 49.43
C ALA A 823 -19.59 -25.10 50.68
N PHE A 824 -20.38 -25.18 51.74
CA PHE A 824 -20.07 -24.53 53.00
C PHE A 824 -18.86 -25.16 53.71
N LYS A 825 -18.67 -26.49 53.61
CA LYS A 825 -17.44 -27.15 54.09
C LYS A 825 -16.21 -26.71 53.30
N GLU A 826 -16.32 -26.53 51.99
CA GLU A 826 -15.22 -26.04 51.15
C GLU A 826 -14.79 -24.62 51.53
N LEU A 827 -15.74 -23.75 51.85
CA LEU A 827 -15.46 -22.43 52.42
C LEU A 827 -14.62 -22.53 53.70
N LEU A 828 -15.00 -23.44 54.62
CA LEU A 828 -14.28 -23.62 55.89
C LEU A 828 -12.86 -24.16 55.65
N ASP A 829 -12.70 -25.09 54.70
CA ASP A 829 -11.40 -25.62 54.29
C ASP A 829 -10.49 -24.51 53.76
N GLN A 830 -11.02 -23.60 52.95
CA GLN A 830 -10.25 -22.47 52.43
C GLN A 830 -9.84 -21.49 53.55
N LEU A 831 -10.69 -21.29 54.56
CA LEU A 831 -10.35 -20.47 55.73
C LEU A 831 -9.24 -21.12 56.60
N LEU A 832 -9.22 -22.44 56.70
CA LEU A 832 -8.13 -23.14 57.39
C LEU A 832 -6.83 -23.08 56.59
N GLN A 833 -6.90 -23.34 55.28
CA GLN A 833 -5.74 -23.29 54.39
C GLN A 833 -5.10 -21.89 54.40
N ASN A 834 -5.90 -20.83 54.33
CA ASN A 834 -5.41 -19.46 54.42
C ASN A 834 -4.69 -19.20 55.76
N ALA A 835 -5.21 -19.74 56.87
CA ALA A 835 -4.55 -19.63 58.17
C ALA A 835 -3.21 -20.37 58.20
N GLU A 836 -3.12 -21.55 57.59
CA GLU A 836 -1.87 -22.32 57.50
C GLU A 836 -0.83 -21.62 56.62
N ASP A 837 -1.20 -21.23 55.41
CA ASP A 837 -0.27 -20.70 54.41
C ASP A 837 0.22 -19.28 54.72
N HIS A 838 -0.60 -18.50 55.43
CA HIS A 838 -0.34 -17.08 55.64
C HIS A 838 -0.30 -16.68 57.11
N GLY A 839 -1.06 -17.36 57.98
CA GLY A 839 -1.21 -16.98 59.40
C GLY A 839 -0.23 -17.73 60.32
N PHE A 840 0.08 -18.98 60.02
CA PHE A 840 0.91 -19.85 60.87
C PHE A 840 2.35 -19.93 60.35
N THR A 841 2.93 -18.78 60.03
CA THR A 841 4.32 -18.68 59.56
C THR A 841 5.29 -18.89 60.72
N ASP A 842 6.24 -19.81 60.52
CA ASP A 842 7.20 -20.32 61.50
C ASP A 842 6.53 -20.99 62.72
N PHE A 843 6.61 -22.31 62.80
CA PHE A 843 6.30 -23.07 64.02
C PHE A 843 7.37 -22.75 65.08
N ILE A 844 7.31 -21.55 65.64
CA ILE A 844 8.12 -21.12 66.78
C ILE A 844 7.77 -22.07 67.93
N THR A 845 8.77 -22.78 68.43
CA THR A 845 8.66 -23.74 69.53
C THR A 845 7.93 -23.11 70.73
N GLY A 846 6.72 -23.60 71.02
CA GLY A 846 5.94 -23.24 72.20
C GLY A 846 4.66 -22.41 71.99
N LYS A 847 4.38 -21.90 70.78
CA LYS A 847 3.13 -21.17 70.49
C LYS A 847 2.03 -22.14 70.03
N LYS A 848 0.92 -22.22 70.78
CA LYS A 848 -0.26 -23.02 70.37
C LYS A 848 -1.15 -22.20 69.42
N TYR A 849 -1.14 -22.55 68.15
CA TYR A 849 -2.04 -21.99 67.15
C TYR A 849 -3.47 -22.49 67.36
N ARG A 850 -4.45 -21.63 67.10
CA ARG A 850 -5.86 -21.92 67.28
C ARG A 850 -6.74 -21.11 66.33
N VAL A 851 -7.78 -21.77 65.84
CA VAL A 851 -8.83 -21.22 65.00
C VAL A 851 -10.13 -21.28 65.78
N GLN A 852 -10.93 -20.22 65.74
CA GLN A 852 -12.18 -20.13 66.47
C GLN A 852 -13.34 -19.72 65.56
N PHE A 853 -14.45 -20.45 65.67
CA PHE A 853 -15.74 -20.14 65.07
C PHE A 853 -16.78 -19.87 66.17
N ILE A 854 -17.46 -18.72 66.12
CA ILE A 854 -18.54 -18.36 67.04
C ILE A 854 -19.82 -18.09 66.27
N VAL A 855 -20.88 -18.85 66.53
CA VAL A 855 -22.20 -18.64 65.93
C VAL A 855 -23.07 -17.78 66.85
N ARG A 856 -23.66 -16.70 66.32
CA ARG A 856 -24.59 -15.82 67.04
C ARG A 856 -25.79 -15.48 66.17
N TYR A 857 -26.95 -15.32 66.79
CA TYR A 857 -28.15 -14.83 66.11
C TYR A 857 -28.47 -13.39 66.49
N ASN A 858 -28.52 -12.49 65.51
CA ASN A 858 -28.90 -11.11 65.71
C ASN A 858 -30.39 -10.91 65.45
N ARG A 859 -31.19 -10.93 66.52
CA ARG A 859 -32.65 -10.74 66.49
C ARG A 859 -33.11 -9.41 65.87
N ASN A 860 -32.29 -8.37 65.89
CA ASN A 860 -32.68 -7.04 65.40
C ASN A 860 -32.52 -6.90 63.88
N ARG A 861 -31.55 -7.62 63.30
CA ARG A 861 -31.29 -7.61 61.85
C ARG A 861 -31.80 -8.84 61.13
N ASP A 862 -32.25 -9.84 61.90
CA ASP A 862 -32.69 -11.15 61.41
C ASP A 862 -31.61 -11.82 60.54
N VAL A 863 -30.41 -11.92 61.11
CA VAL A 863 -29.19 -12.44 60.46
C VAL A 863 -28.45 -13.33 61.46
N ILE A 864 -27.95 -14.46 60.97
CA ILE A 864 -27.01 -15.32 61.70
C ILE A 864 -25.59 -14.88 61.34
N SER A 865 -24.75 -14.64 62.35
CA SER A 865 -23.35 -14.28 62.16
C SER A 865 -22.45 -15.41 62.64
N ILE A 866 -21.53 -15.86 61.78
CA ILE A 866 -20.43 -16.76 62.12
C ILE A 866 -19.15 -15.93 62.18
N GLU A 867 -18.66 -15.68 63.38
CA GLU A 867 -17.41 -14.98 63.62
C GLU A 867 -16.25 -15.99 63.52
N TYR A 868 -15.39 -15.82 62.52
CA TYR A 868 -14.15 -16.57 62.35
C TYR A 868 -12.96 -15.75 62.88
N SER A 869 -12.04 -16.40 63.59
CA SER A 869 -10.75 -15.80 63.94
C SER A 869 -9.63 -16.83 64.06
N ASN A 870 -8.40 -16.42 63.75
CA ASN A 870 -7.18 -17.18 64.05
C ASN A 870 -6.17 -16.30 64.80
N ASN A 871 -5.30 -16.91 65.61
CA ASN A 871 -4.28 -16.22 66.42
C ASN A 871 -2.88 -16.19 65.78
N GLY A 872 -2.81 -16.34 64.45
CA GLY A 872 -1.58 -16.29 63.66
C GLY A 872 -1.01 -14.88 63.50
N ALA A 873 -0.15 -14.69 62.51
CA ALA A 873 0.31 -13.38 62.08
C ALA A 873 -0.88 -12.56 61.53
N PRO A 874 -1.01 -11.27 61.87
CA PRO A 874 -2.08 -10.42 61.37
C PRO A 874 -1.95 -10.18 59.86
N TYR A 875 -3.07 -10.19 59.14
CA TYR A 875 -3.11 -9.79 57.73
C TYR A 875 -3.43 -8.29 57.63
N GLU A 876 -2.58 -7.53 56.95
CA GLU A 876 -2.92 -6.16 56.51
C GLU A 876 -3.76 -6.24 55.22
N LEU A 877 -5.07 -6.45 55.36
CA LEU A 877 -6.02 -6.57 54.26
C LEU A 877 -7.25 -5.69 54.53
N GLN A 878 -7.68 -4.91 53.54
CA GLN A 878 -8.98 -4.24 53.55
C GLN A 878 -10.07 -5.21 53.10
N GLN A 879 -11.32 -4.99 53.49
CA GLN A 879 -12.44 -5.85 53.07
C GLN A 879 -12.53 -5.94 51.54
N LYS A 880 -12.31 -4.82 50.84
CA LYS A 880 -12.28 -4.76 49.37
C LYS A 880 -11.25 -5.70 48.78
N ASP A 881 -10.05 -5.75 49.36
CA ASP A 881 -8.95 -6.59 48.88
C ASP A 881 -9.23 -8.08 49.09
N PHE A 882 -10.03 -8.45 50.09
CA PHE A 882 -10.39 -9.83 50.37
C PHE A 882 -11.49 -10.34 49.43
N ILE A 883 -12.48 -9.50 49.09
CA ILE A 883 -13.64 -9.91 48.29
C ILE A 883 -13.47 -9.69 46.79
N THR A 884 -12.51 -8.89 46.35
CA THR A 884 -12.24 -8.62 44.93
C THR A 884 -11.24 -9.63 44.38
N ALA A 885 -11.54 -10.24 43.23
CA ALA A 885 -10.64 -11.21 42.62
C ALA A 885 -9.32 -10.53 42.19
N PHE A 886 -8.20 -11.23 42.41
CA PHE A 886 -6.83 -10.80 42.05
C PHE A 886 -6.26 -9.63 42.85
N ASP A 887 -7.03 -9.03 43.77
CA ASP A 887 -6.50 -8.07 44.72
C ASP A 887 -5.81 -8.80 45.89
N LYS A 888 -4.69 -8.25 46.35
CA LYS A 888 -3.90 -8.81 47.46
C LYS A 888 -3.35 -7.72 48.36
N GLY A 889 -3.20 -8.06 49.64
CA GLY A 889 -2.52 -7.20 50.61
C GLY A 889 -1.06 -7.01 50.23
N ARG A 890 -0.49 -5.85 50.57
CA ARG A 890 0.87 -5.41 50.18
C ARG A 890 1.99 -6.40 50.54
N HIS A 891 1.76 -7.27 51.51
CA HIS A 891 2.72 -8.26 52.00
C HIS A 891 2.28 -9.73 51.78
N SER A 892 1.19 -9.96 51.03
CA SER A 892 0.69 -11.30 50.74
C SER A 892 1.44 -11.97 49.59
N LYS A 893 1.87 -13.22 49.81
CA LYS A 893 2.42 -14.12 48.78
C LYS A 893 1.32 -14.90 48.03
N GLY A 894 0.07 -14.79 48.46
CA GLY A 894 -1.07 -15.50 47.87
C GLY A 894 -1.56 -14.86 46.55
N SER A 895 -2.38 -15.61 45.83
CA SER A 895 -2.91 -15.22 44.51
C SER A 895 -4.06 -14.20 44.52
N GLY A 896 -4.62 -13.87 45.69
CA GLY A 896 -5.77 -12.97 45.81
C GLY A 896 -7.12 -13.60 45.40
N ILE A 897 -7.15 -14.88 45.06
CA ILE A 897 -8.37 -15.55 44.55
C ILE A 897 -9.15 -16.24 45.68
N GLY A 898 -8.46 -16.78 46.69
CA GLY A 898 -9.10 -17.57 47.75
C GLY A 898 -10.15 -16.78 48.57
N GLY A 899 -9.89 -15.50 48.86
CA GLY A 899 -10.84 -14.62 49.56
C GLY A 899 -12.08 -14.32 48.73
N ASN A 900 -11.90 -14.04 47.43
CA ASN A 900 -13.00 -13.87 46.49
C ASN A 900 -13.85 -15.14 46.38
N TYR A 901 -13.23 -16.33 46.34
CA TYR A 901 -13.95 -17.59 46.29
C TYR A 901 -14.84 -17.81 47.53
N ILE A 902 -14.30 -17.54 48.73
CA ILE A 902 -15.06 -17.58 49.98
C ILE A 902 -16.24 -16.60 49.91
N ASN A 903 -16.05 -15.38 49.40
CA ASN A 903 -17.15 -14.41 49.23
C ASN A 903 -18.22 -14.90 48.25
N ARG A 904 -17.85 -15.55 47.14
CA ARG A 904 -18.82 -16.09 46.17
C ARG A 904 -19.67 -17.21 46.76
N ILE A 905 -19.07 -18.08 47.59
CA ILE A 905 -19.83 -19.12 48.31
C ILE A 905 -20.83 -18.43 49.25
N VAL A 906 -20.42 -17.40 49.99
CA VAL A 906 -21.32 -16.68 50.93
C VAL A 906 -22.44 -15.94 50.20
N GLU A 907 -22.16 -15.25 49.09
CA GLU A 907 -23.16 -14.57 48.26
C GLU A 907 -24.18 -15.55 47.67
N ALA A 908 -23.75 -16.75 47.26
CA ALA A 908 -24.65 -17.79 46.75
C ALA A 908 -25.64 -18.30 47.82
N HIS A 909 -25.30 -18.11 49.10
CA HIS A 909 -26.18 -18.38 50.24
C HIS A 909 -26.98 -17.15 50.68
N GLY A 910 -26.97 -16.06 49.90
CA GLY A 910 -27.65 -14.80 50.20
C GLY A 910 -27.01 -14.01 51.35
N GLY A 911 -25.76 -14.33 51.70
CA GLY A 911 -25.02 -13.72 52.81
C GLY A 911 -24.01 -12.66 52.37
N GLN A 912 -23.29 -12.11 53.35
CA GLN A 912 -22.18 -11.18 53.12
C GLN A 912 -21.02 -11.43 54.10
N ILE A 913 -19.82 -10.98 53.72
CA ILE A 913 -18.61 -11.06 54.56
C ILE A 913 -18.19 -9.68 55.03
N LEU A 914 -17.87 -9.57 56.31
CA LEU A 914 -17.29 -8.38 56.93
C LEU A 914 -15.92 -8.73 57.49
N VAL A 915 -14.86 -8.09 56.99
CA VAL A 915 -13.48 -8.36 57.43
C VAL A 915 -13.08 -7.35 58.50
N ALA A 916 -12.51 -7.81 59.61
CA ALA A 916 -12.05 -6.90 60.65
C ALA A 916 -10.68 -6.32 60.29
N GLU A 917 -10.63 -5.02 60.04
CA GLU A 917 -9.41 -4.32 59.62
C GLU A 917 -8.55 -3.90 60.83
N ASN A 918 -7.22 -3.84 60.63
CA ASN A 918 -6.24 -3.36 61.63
C ASN A 918 -6.17 -4.19 62.94
N ASN A 919 -6.37 -5.50 62.86
CA ASN A 919 -6.27 -6.37 64.04
C ASN A 919 -4.80 -6.72 64.35
N SER A 920 -4.35 -6.46 65.58
CA SER A 920 -2.95 -6.69 66.00
C SER A 920 -2.68 -8.11 66.53
N LYS A 921 -3.71 -8.96 66.63
CA LYS A 921 -3.64 -10.29 67.26
C LYS A 921 -4.15 -11.44 66.36
N GLY A 922 -3.92 -11.32 65.05
CA GLY A 922 -4.28 -12.33 64.04
C GLY A 922 -5.32 -11.81 63.06
N PHE A 923 -6.07 -12.70 62.41
CA PHE A 923 -7.08 -12.34 61.42
C PHE A 923 -8.47 -12.79 61.84
N SER A 924 -9.48 -11.96 61.57
CA SER A 924 -10.87 -12.25 61.88
C SER A 924 -11.83 -11.69 60.84
N LEU A 925 -12.89 -12.43 60.56
CA LEU A 925 -14.00 -11.99 59.70
C LEU A 925 -15.33 -12.49 60.26
N ILE A 926 -16.41 -11.89 59.81
CA ILE A 926 -17.77 -12.26 60.16
C ILE A 926 -18.49 -12.63 58.87
N ILE A 927 -19.08 -13.83 58.84
CA ILE A 927 -19.97 -14.28 57.77
C ILE A 927 -21.40 -14.07 58.26
N GLU A 928 -22.15 -13.20 57.59
CA GLU A 928 -23.56 -12.95 57.85
C GLU A 928 -24.42 -13.74 56.86
N LEU A 929 -25.35 -14.56 57.37
CA LEU A 929 -26.30 -15.36 56.59
C LEU A 929 -27.73 -15.00 56.99
N PRO A 930 -28.70 -15.02 56.05
CA PRO A 930 -30.11 -14.77 56.36
C PRO A 930 -30.73 -15.92 57.18
N THR A 931 -31.66 -15.56 58.06
CA THR A 931 -32.68 -16.47 58.61
C THR A 931 -33.86 -16.58 57.64
N GLN A 932 -34.62 -17.68 57.69
CA GLN A 932 -35.59 -18.11 56.67
C GLN A 932 -36.44 -17.00 55.99
N GLN A 933 -36.23 -16.87 54.66
CA GLN A 933 -37.06 -16.32 53.57
C GLN A 933 -37.63 -14.87 53.62
N LYS A 934 -37.15 -14.05 52.67
CA LYS A 934 -38.07 -13.35 51.74
C LYS A 934 -37.81 -13.85 50.31
N THR A 935 -38.76 -14.63 49.80
CA THR A 935 -38.95 -14.87 48.36
C THR A 935 -39.28 -13.53 47.69
N TYR A 936 -38.47 -13.10 46.72
CA TYR A 936 -38.83 -12.03 45.78
C TYR A 936 -39.28 -12.70 44.48
N GLU A 937 -40.54 -12.45 44.09
CA GLU A 937 -41.06 -12.67 42.73
C GLU A 937 -40.44 -11.70 41.71
#